data_AF-H1KUM7-F1
#
_entry.id   AF-H1KUM7-F1
#
_cell.length_a   1.000
_cell.length_b   1.000
_cell.length_c   1.000
_cell.angle_alpha   90.00
_cell.angle_beta   90.00
_cell.angle_gamma   90.00
#
_symmetry.space_group_name_H-M   'P 1'
#
loop_
_entity.id
_entity.type
_entity.pdbx_description
1 polymer ?
#
loop_
_entity_poly.entity_id
_entity_poly.type
_entity_poly.pdbx_seq_one_letter_code
_entity_poly.pdbx_strand_id
1 'polypeptide(L)'
;MYRLTDIAISNWYLIRREQIRIRGAAALVGPTGAGKSTIFDAVGTVLAGNNASRLALNASASGRSARTVRDYCLGWISDPAEGGRPTREACETLIALVFENPASGRIVTVGLALAARSEEPKEETLSRFIAIGHRFEIADYVRETSEGSFVAPWAEIAADLRRRADTFEEFRTSGERFTAAVLATLREGAAVPDPRQFLRTFSNAVAFKPIFDTSAFVRSFVLEAEPLDVARIRQSIETWRRLLETIEELEKRLAHLSRICARYEGWARASLTAALDEMRAAGADLRRRILDHAEARRLLAETSERLRIARESVATSQGFVREIDTEIAARKALIVGSVAEARLAASHAGLAMVARDRRDLTNRLAGIVGLVQDAGRLSAIAGPLRRIDLQAARIVEACARSGLRREAPPEDILRVDGPLKGLLEGLAQMPDVSGILEEEAEDLALKARERENEVRGLDGQVNAGRSSAARLSSDTEAFREELGRLGIEAAPICELAEIVDPKWGPALEGLLGRAREALVVEPDRLDRAFALLESRKNQFFRCLLVKTTDTARRAARRFDDGPMGLIETDSDHAEAFLAARLGGYDLAPDDAALRNMSRAVAPSGRSTSGMAYSVVRPVPLMMTRGQRGPTAETRRRLDEAR
;
A
#
# COMPACT_ATOMS: atom_id res chain seq x y z
N MET A 1 -38.30 -28.05 -15.85
CA MET A 1 -38.05 -27.51 -17.21
C MET A 1 -39.39 -27.43 -17.91
N TYR A 2 -39.76 -26.25 -18.37
CA TYR A 2 -41.03 -26.03 -19.09
C TYR A 2 -41.01 -26.76 -20.45
N ARG A 3 -42.18 -27.30 -20.84
CA ARG A 3 -42.41 -27.97 -22.12
C ARG A 3 -43.54 -27.24 -22.85
N LEU A 4 -43.36 -27.00 -24.15
CA LEU A 4 -44.43 -26.46 -25.01
C LEU A 4 -45.51 -27.54 -25.18
N THR A 5 -46.74 -27.23 -24.77
CA THR A 5 -47.89 -28.15 -24.86
C THR A 5 -48.92 -27.71 -25.89
N ASP A 6 -48.99 -26.42 -26.20
CA ASP A 6 -50.00 -25.88 -27.11
C ASP A 6 -49.44 -24.76 -27.97
N ILE A 7 -49.89 -24.74 -29.23
CA ILE A 7 -49.70 -23.62 -30.15
C ILE A 7 -51.09 -23.21 -30.64
N ALA A 8 -51.62 -22.10 -30.15
CA ALA A 8 -52.85 -21.49 -30.62
C ALA A 8 -52.52 -20.41 -31.65
N ILE A 9 -53.19 -20.47 -32.81
CA ILE A 9 -52.95 -19.59 -33.95
C ILE A 9 -54.28 -19.07 -34.47
N SER A 10 -54.41 -17.76 -34.60
CA SER A 10 -55.51 -17.09 -35.31
C SER A 10 -54.96 -16.13 -36.36
N ASN A 11 -55.54 -16.17 -37.56
CA ASN A 11 -55.22 -15.30 -38.68
C ASN A 11 -53.71 -15.23 -39.00
N TRP A 12 -53.09 -16.39 -39.25
CA TRP A 12 -51.68 -16.48 -39.64
C TRP A 12 -51.55 -17.32 -40.91
N TYR A 13 -51.07 -16.70 -41.98
CA TYR A 13 -51.10 -17.24 -43.33
C TYR A 13 -52.52 -17.67 -43.72
N LEU A 14 -52.68 -18.90 -44.21
CA LEU A 14 -53.96 -19.54 -44.49
C LEU A 14 -54.62 -20.16 -43.24
N ILE A 15 -53.94 -20.15 -42.08
CA ILE A 15 -54.51 -20.64 -40.83
C ILE A 15 -55.46 -19.57 -40.30
N ARG A 16 -56.77 -19.85 -40.35
CA ARG A 16 -57.80 -18.96 -39.79
C ARG A 16 -57.86 -19.06 -38.27
N ARG A 17 -58.01 -20.29 -37.77
CA ARG A 17 -58.05 -20.61 -36.34
C ARG A 17 -57.66 -22.07 -36.18
N GLU A 18 -56.60 -22.33 -35.42
CA GLU A 18 -56.17 -23.69 -35.09
C GLU A 18 -55.48 -23.69 -33.73
N GLN A 19 -55.63 -24.78 -32.97
CA GLN A 19 -54.86 -25.00 -31.75
C GLN A 19 -54.24 -26.39 -31.76
N ILE A 20 -52.92 -26.41 -31.86
CA ILE A 20 -52.13 -27.63 -32.02
C ILE A 20 -51.66 -28.08 -30.63
N ARG A 21 -52.09 -29.27 -30.21
CA ARG A 21 -51.62 -29.91 -28.97
C ARG A 21 -50.32 -30.68 -29.23
N ILE A 22 -49.29 -30.40 -28.43
CA ILE A 22 -47.97 -31.04 -28.50
C ILE A 22 -47.79 -31.94 -27.28
N ARG A 23 -47.33 -33.17 -27.52
CA ARG A 23 -46.97 -34.13 -26.48
C ARG A 23 -45.53 -34.59 -26.67
N GLY A 24 -44.68 -34.27 -25.71
CA GLY A 24 -43.26 -34.66 -25.77
C GLY A 24 -42.54 -34.07 -27.00
N ALA A 25 -41.73 -34.88 -27.66
CA ALA A 25 -41.12 -34.51 -28.92
C ALA A 25 -42.11 -34.75 -30.08
N ALA A 26 -42.38 -33.71 -30.88
CA ALA A 26 -43.32 -33.76 -31.99
C ALA A 26 -42.64 -33.41 -33.33
N ALA A 27 -43.08 -34.05 -34.40
CA ALA A 27 -42.64 -33.76 -35.77
C ALA A 27 -43.82 -33.29 -36.62
N LEU A 28 -43.64 -32.18 -37.34
CA LEU A 28 -44.60 -31.69 -38.35
C LEU A 28 -44.28 -32.37 -39.69
N VAL A 29 -45.16 -33.26 -40.15
CA VAL A 29 -44.98 -34.05 -41.38
C VAL A 29 -46.02 -33.65 -42.42
N GLY A 30 -45.60 -33.53 -43.68
CA GLY A 30 -46.48 -33.19 -44.79
C GLY A 30 -45.67 -32.85 -46.06
N PRO A 31 -46.32 -32.73 -47.23
CA PRO A 31 -45.63 -32.37 -48.48
C PRO A 31 -45.05 -30.94 -48.42
N THR A 32 -44.06 -30.65 -49.28
CA THR A 32 -43.51 -29.30 -49.43
C THR A 32 -44.64 -28.33 -49.79
N GLY A 33 -44.70 -27.16 -49.13
CA GLY A 33 -45.79 -26.20 -49.32
C GLY A 33 -47.01 -26.39 -48.41
N ALA A 34 -47.11 -27.49 -47.64
CA ALA A 34 -48.24 -27.74 -46.73
C ALA A 34 -48.34 -26.81 -45.49
N GLY A 35 -47.52 -25.75 -45.40
CA GLY A 35 -47.55 -24.81 -44.26
C GLY A 35 -46.73 -25.21 -43.03
N LYS A 36 -45.86 -26.23 -43.11
CA LYS A 36 -44.98 -26.62 -41.98
C LYS A 36 -44.09 -25.47 -41.48
N SER A 37 -43.38 -24.81 -42.39
CA SER A 37 -42.53 -23.66 -42.06
C SER A 37 -43.32 -22.48 -41.52
N THR A 38 -44.60 -22.34 -41.92
CA THR A 38 -45.50 -21.29 -41.43
C THR A 38 -45.76 -21.42 -39.92
N ILE A 39 -45.91 -22.66 -39.42
CA ILE A 39 -46.10 -22.92 -37.97
C ILE A 39 -44.79 -22.64 -37.21
N PHE A 40 -43.63 -23.03 -37.76
CA PHE A 40 -42.34 -22.70 -37.16
C PHE A 40 -42.08 -21.19 -37.12
N ASP A 41 -42.44 -20.48 -38.18
CA ASP A 41 -42.34 -19.03 -38.26
C ASP A 41 -43.29 -18.35 -37.25
N ALA A 42 -44.48 -18.92 -36.99
CA ALA A 42 -45.39 -18.45 -35.94
C ALA A 42 -44.74 -18.54 -34.55
N VAL A 43 -44.23 -19.73 -34.19
CA VAL A 43 -43.55 -19.98 -32.91
C VAL A 43 -42.31 -19.09 -32.79
N GLY A 44 -41.52 -18.99 -33.85
CA GLY A 44 -40.31 -18.19 -33.87
C GLY A 44 -40.60 -16.69 -33.74
N THR A 45 -41.68 -16.21 -34.35
CA THR A 45 -42.14 -14.82 -34.24
C THR A 45 -42.51 -14.50 -32.79
N VAL A 46 -43.23 -15.39 -32.09
CA VAL A 46 -43.53 -15.24 -30.67
C VAL A 46 -42.26 -15.20 -29.84
N LEU A 47 -41.39 -16.21 -29.92
CA LEU A 47 -40.18 -16.27 -29.09
C LEU A 47 -39.20 -15.12 -29.36
N ALA A 48 -39.17 -14.61 -30.60
CA ALA A 48 -38.38 -13.43 -30.96
C ALA A 48 -39.02 -12.10 -30.55
N GLY A 49 -40.23 -12.13 -29.97
CA GLY A 49 -40.99 -10.95 -29.61
C GLY A 49 -41.28 -10.05 -30.80
N ASN A 50 -41.54 -10.61 -32.00
CA ASN A 50 -41.67 -9.85 -33.24
C ASN A 50 -40.58 -8.75 -33.42
N ASN A 51 -39.33 -9.05 -33.06
CA ASN A 51 -38.22 -8.12 -33.23
C ASN A 51 -37.69 -8.22 -34.67
N ALA A 52 -38.10 -7.30 -35.53
CA ALA A 52 -37.77 -7.29 -36.95
C ALA A 52 -36.25 -7.36 -37.25
N SER A 53 -35.39 -6.86 -36.35
CA SER A 53 -33.93 -6.89 -36.54
C SER A 53 -33.30 -8.26 -36.25
N ARG A 54 -34.02 -9.15 -35.57
CA ARG A 54 -33.52 -10.46 -35.11
C ARG A 54 -34.37 -11.65 -35.54
N LEU A 55 -35.56 -11.40 -36.09
CA LEU A 55 -36.44 -12.42 -36.66
C LEU A 55 -35.97 -12.78 -38.08
N ALA A 56 -35.63 -14.05 -38.30
CA ALA A 56 -35.40 -14.60 -39.62
C ALA A 56 -36.56 -15.54 -39.97
N LEU A 57 -37.40 -15.13 -40.92
CA LEU A 57 -38.48 -15.96 -41.45
C LEU A 57 -37.93 -16.87 -42.55
N ASN A 58 -38.52 -18.07 -42.68
CA ASN A 58 -38.10 -19.00 -43.71
C ASN A 58 -38.46 -18.46 -45.11
N ALA A 59 -37.54 -18.63 -46.06
CA ALA A 59 -37.76 -18.22 -47.44
C ALA A 59 -38.94 -18.99 -48.08
N SER A 60 -39.62 -18.35 -49.03
CA SER A 60 -40.66 -19.02 -49.81
C SER A 60 -40.06 -20.15 -50.67
N ALA A 61 -40.90 -21.12 -51.05
CA ALA A 61 -40.48 -22.25 -51.89
C ALA A 61 -39.91 -21.82 -53.26
N SER A 62 -40.19 -20.59 -53.72
CA SER A 62 -39.67 -20.00 -54.95
C SER A 62 -38.33 -19.26 -54.78
N GLY A 63 -37.85 -19.06 -53.54
CA GLY A 63 -36.52 -18.52 -53.23
C GLY A 63 -36.28 -17.05 -53.57
N ARG A 64 -37.30 -16.30 -54.03
CA ARG A 64 -37.14 -14.94 -54.58
C ARG A 64 -37.59 -13.78 -53.68
N SER A 65 -38.41 -14.00 -52.66
CA SER A 65 -38.80 -12.94 -51.72
C SER A 65 -38.76 -13.34 -50.25
N ALA A 66 -38.30 -12.38 -49.42
CA ALA A 66 -38.29 -12.50 -47.97
C ALA A 66 -39.72 -12.28 -47.45
N ARG A 67 -40.34 -13.34 -46.94
CA ARG A 67 -41.66 -13.25 -46.30
C ARG A 67 -41.62 -12.28 -45.12
N THR A 68 -42.64 -11.45 -44.97
CA THR A 68 -42.77 -10.54 -43.81
C THR A 68 -43.85 -11.02 -42.83
N VAL A 69 -43.81 -10.52 -41.60
CA VAL A 69 -44.83 -10.84 -40.58
C VAL A 69 -46.20 -10.29 -41.00
N ARG A 70 -46.25 -9.11 -41.61
CA ARG A 70 -47.43 -8.57 -42.26
C ARG A 70 -48.01 -9.52 -43.32
N ASP A 71 -47.16 -10.08 -44.18
CA ASP A 71 -47.62 -11.00 -45.23
C ASP A 71 -48.26 -12.25 -44.65
N TYR A 72 -47.69 -12.74 -43.54
CA TYR A 72 -48.29 -13.81 -42.76
C TYR A 72 -49.65 -13.40 -42.19
N CYS A 73 -49.78 -12.25 -41.51
CA CYS A 73 -51.07 -11.83 -40.94
C CYS A 73 -52.18 -11.74 -42.00
N LEU A 74 -51.90 -11.09 -43.13
CA LEU A 74 -52.88 -10.87 -44.21
C LEU A 74 -53.10 -12.11 -45.10
N GLY A 75 -52.25 -13.14 -44.99
CA GLY A 75 -52.37 -14.38 -45.75
C GLY A 75 -52.02 -14.23 -47.23
N TRP A 76 -50.88 -13.64 -47.54
CA TRP A 76 -50.36 -13.54 -48.91
C TRP A 76 -49.85 -14.88 -49.41
N ILE A 77 -50.40 -15.39 -50.51
CA ILE A 77 -50.06 -16.72 -51.06
C ILE A 77 -48.94 -16.64 -52.10
N SER A 78 -48.92 -15.57 -52.90
CA SER A 78 -47.93 -15.26 -53.94
C SER A 78 -47.39 -13.84 -53.75
N ASP A 79 -46.24 -13.56 -54.38
CA ASP A 79 -45.58 -12.26 -54.28
C ASP A 79 -46.52 -11.15 -54.80
N PRO A 80 -46.63 -9.99 -54.12
CA PRO A 80 -47.32 -8.82 -54.66
C PRO A 80 -46.88 -8.45 -56.07
N ALA A 81 -45.60 -8.65 -56.42
CA ALA A 81 -45.06 -8.40 -57.75
C ALA A 81 -45.58 -9.36 -58.84
N GLU A 82 -46.11 -10.53 -58.46
CA GLU A 82 -46.70 -11.52 -59.37
C GLU A 82 -48.24 -11.44 -59.42
N GLY A 83 -48.82 -10.36 -58.89
CA GLY A 83 -50.28 -10.15 -58.87
C GLY A 83 -50.99 -10.92 -57.74
N GLY A 84 -50.25 -11.35 -56.72
CA GLY A 84 -50.84 -11.89 -55.50
C GLY A 84 -51.80 -10.90 -54.83
N ARG A 85 -52.87 -11.41 -54.22
CA ARG A 85 -53.79 -10.62 -53.40
C ARG A 85 -53.81 -11.18 -51.98
N PRO A 86 -53.94 -10.33 -50.95
CA PRO A 86 -54.09 -10.81 -49.60
C PRO A 86 -55.42 -11.55 -49.45
N THR A 87 -55.44 -12.58 -48.61
CA THR A 87 -56.68 -13.29 -48.27
C THR A 87 -57.56 -12.47 -47.30
N ARG A 88 -56.96 -11.46 -46.65
CA ARG A 88 -57.61 -10.57 -45.69
C ARG A 88 -57.18 -9.12 -45.94
N GLU A 89 -58.11 -8.17 -46.00
CA GLU A 89 -57.77 -6.75 -46.12
C GLU A 89 -57.31 -6.15 -44.79
N ALA A 90 -57.92 -6.54 -43.68
CA ALA A 90 -57.48 -6.20 -42.33
C ALA A 90 -57.80 -7.34 -41.36
N CYS A 91 -56.92 -7.60 -40.39
CA CYS A 91 -57.18 -8.58 -39.35
C CYS A 91 -56.35 -8.33 -38.08
N GLU A 92 -56.87 -8.83 -36.96
CA GLU A 92 -56.09 -9.09 -35.76
C GLU A 92 -55.61 -10.56 -35.78
N THR A 93 -54.33 -10.73 -35.56
CA THR A 93 -53.62 -12.01 -35.53
C THR A 93 -53.20 -12.29 -34.10
N LEU A 94 -53.51 -13.49 -33.61
CA LEU A 94 -53.14 -13.94 -32.27
C LEU A 94 -52.34 -15.22 -32.37
N ILE A 95 -51.18 -15.25 -31.73
CA ILE A 95 -50.37 -16.46 -31.60
C ILE A 95 -50.05 -16.62 -30.11
N ALA A 96 -50.49 -17.72 -29.51
CA ALA A 96 -50.24 -18.03 -28.11
C ALA A 96 -49.59 -19.41 -27.97
N LEU A 97 -48.54 -19.46 -27.17
CA LEU A 97 -47.77 -20.66 -26.86
C LEU A 97 -47.98 -20.99 -25.38
N VAL A 98 -48.47 -22.19 -25.08
CA VAL A 98 -48.65 -22.65 -23.70
C VAL A 98 -47.49 -23.55 -23.32
N PHE A 99 -46.84 -23.22 -22.22
CA PHE A 99 -45.79 -23.98 -21.60
C PHE A 99 -46.24 -24.54 -20.25
N GLU A 100 -45.88 -25.78 -19.98
CA GLU A 100 -46.18 -26.46 -18.72
C GLU A 100 -44.88 -27.01 -18.10
N ASN A 101 -44.66 -26.77 -16.81
CA ASN A 101 -43.57 -27.38 -16.07
C ASN A 101 -44.09 -28.64 -15.35
N PRO A 102 -43.78 -29.86 -15.86
CA PRO A 102 -44.35 -31.10 -15.35
C PRO A 102 -43.96 -31.43 -13.91
N ALA A 103 -42.88 -30.83 -13.39
CA ALA A 103 -42.47 -31.03 -11.99
C ALA A 103 -43.29 -30.19 -11.00
N SER A 104 -43.67 -28.97 -11.40
CA SER A 104 -44.39 -28.03 -10.54
C SER A 104 -45.88 -27.90 -10.85
N GLY A 105 -46.32 -28.41 -12.00
CA GLY A 105 -47.67 -28.19 -12.54
C GLY A 105 -47.94 -26.77 -13.05
N ARG A 106 -46.98 -25.84 -12.92
CA ARG A 106 -47.13 -24.45 -13.37
C ARG A 106 -47.33 -24.34 -14.87
N ILE A 107 -48.26 -23.47 -15.26
CA ILE A 107 -48.61 -23.17 -16.64
C ILE A 107 -48.25 -21.73 -16.93
N VAL A 108 -47.64 -21.49 -18.09
CA VAL A 108 -47.29 -20.16 -18.59
C VAL A 108 -47.72 -20.07 -20.04
N THR A 109 -48.60 -19.13 -20.34
CA THR A 109 -48.94 -18.76 -21.72
C THR A 109 -48.11 -17.54 -22.11
N VAL A 110 -47.43 -17.59 -23.25
CA VAL A 110 -46.76 -16.44 -23.86
C VAL A 110 -47.28 -16.23 -25.26
N GLY A 111 -47.47 -14.98 -25.69
CA GLY A 111 -48.06 -14.75 -27.00
C GLY A 111 -47.88 -13.35 -27.57
N LEU A 112 -48.35 -13.22 -28.81
CA LEU A 112 -48.37 -11.99 -29.58
C LEU A 112 -49.78 -11.72 -30.10
N ALA A 113 -50.20 -10.47 -30.00
CA ALA A 113 -51.34 -9.91 -30.70
C ALA A 113 -50.84 -8.83 -31.67
N LEU A 114 -51.19 -8.98 -32.95
CA LEU A 114 -50.77 -8.11 -34.03
C LEU A 114 -52.00 -7.62 -34.79
N ALA A 115 -51.98 -6.39 -35.28
CA ALA A 115 -52.95 -5.90 -36.25
C ALA A 115 -52.24 -5.65 -37.59
N ALA A 116 -52.86 -6.04 -38.70
CA ALA A 116 -52.33 -5.77 -40.02
C ALA A 116 -53.44 -5.26 -40.94
N ARG A 117 -53.09 -4.29 -41.79
CA ARG A 117 -53.95 -3.76 -42.85
C ARG A 117 -53.22 -3.81 -44.19
N SER A 118 -53.96 -4.05 -45.26
CA SER A 118 -53.43 -4.10 -46.63
C SER A 118 -52.86 -2.76 -47.09
N GLU A 119 -53.38 -1.65 -46.57
CA GLU A 119 -52.93 -0.29 -46.89
C GLU A 119 -51.63 0.11 -46.17
N GLU A 120 -51.35 -0.51 -45.02
CA GLU A 120 -50.17 -0.19 -44.21
C GLU A 120 -48.96 -1.03 -44.64
N PRO A 121 -47.73 -0.50 -44.60
CA PRO A 121 -46.54 -1.22 -45.05
C PRO A 121 -46.05 -2.27 -44.04
N LYS A 122 -46.49 -2.22 -42.78
CA LYS A 122 -46.04 -3.10 -41.70
C LYS A 122 -47.18 -3.39 -40.72
N GLU A 123 -47.12 -4.53 -40.05
CA GLU A 123 -48.02 -4.85 -38.94
C GLU A 123 -47.78 -3.98 -37.70
N GLU A 124 -48.86 -3.62 -37.01
CA GLU A 124 -48.85 -3.02 -35.68
C GLU A 124 -48.78 -4.13 -34.62
N THR A 125 -47.88 -4.00 -33.64
CA THR A 125 -47.89 -4.92 -32.50
C THR A 125 -48.80 -4.39 -31.40
N LEU A 126 -50.01 -4.98 -31.29
CA LEU A 126 -50.98 -4.62 -30.25
C LEU A 126 -50.45 -4.99 -28.86
N SER A 127 -49.91 -6.21 -28.71
CA SER A 127 -49.29 -6.64 -27.45
C SER A 127 -48.38 -7.85 -27.62
N ARG A 128 -47.44 -7.97 -26.68
CA ARG A 128 -46.70 -9.18 -26.40
C ARG A 128 -46.96 -9.48 -24.93
N PHE A 129 -47.40 -10.68 -24.60
CA PHE A 129 -47.92 -10.93 -23.27
C PHE A 129 -47.38 -12.22 -22.66
N ILE A 130 -47.29 -12.21 -21.34
CA ILE A 130 -46.97 -13.37 -20.51
C ILE A 130 -48.10 -13.51 -19.48
N ALA A 131 -48.78 -14.64 -19.48
CA ALA A 131 -49.85 -14.99 -18.55
C ALA A 131 -49.44 -16.24 -17.75
N ILE A 132 -49.14 -16.06 -16.47
CA ILE A 132 -48.74 -17.14 -15.55
C ILE A 132 -50.00 -17.69 -14.87
N GLY A 133 -50.06 -19.01 -14.69
CA GLY A 133 -51.17 -19.69 -14.03
C GLY A 133 -52.37 -20.00 -14.94
N HIS A 134 -52.34 -19.53 -16.20
CA HIS A 134 -53.46 -19.70 -17.13
C HIS A 134 -53.06 -20.48 -18.39
N ARG A 135 -53.83 -21.53 -18.71
CA ARG A 135 -53.77 -22.25 -19.98
C ARG A 135 -54.66 -21.56 -21.00
N PHE A 136 -54.06 -21.02 -22.04
CA PHE A 136 -54.82 -20.40 -23.12
C PHE A 136 -55.54 -21.44 -23.99
N GLU A 137 -56.84 -21.22 -24.20
CA GLU A 137 -57.70 -22.02 -25.08
C GLU A 137 -58.34 -21.11 -26.12
N ILE A 138 -58.05 -21.31 -27.41
CA ILE A 138 -58.56 -20.42 -28.47
C ILE A 138 -60.08 -20.50 -28.59
N ALA A 139 -60.66 -21.65 -28.22
CA ALA A 139 -62.10 -21.91 -28.25
C ALA A 139 -62.89 -20.95 -27.33
N ASP A 140 -62.32 -20.55 -26.19
CA ASP A 140 -62.95 -19.62 -25.24
C ASP A 140 -63.20 -18.23 -25.85
N TYR A 141 -62.43 -17.89 -26.87
CA TYR A 141 -62.44 -16.58 -27.53
C TYR A 141 -63.09 -16.62 -28.91
N VAL A 142 -63.78 -17.71 -29.27
CA VAL A 142 -64.54 -17.79 -30.52
C VAL A 142 -65.87 -17.07 -30.38
N ARG A 143 -66.22 -16.27 -31.38
CA ARG A 143 -67.54 -15.64 -31.52
C ARG A 143 -68.19 -16.16 -32.80
N GLU A 144 -69.48 -16.49 -32.71
CA GLU A 144 -70.29 -16.92 -33.85
C GLU A 144 -71.26 -15.80 -34.22
N THR A 145 -71.36 -15.55 -35.52
CA THR A 145 -72.29 -14.58 -36.12
C THR A 145 -72.98 -15.23 -37.32
N SER A 146 -74.04 -14.60 -37.83
CA SER A 146 -74.74 -15.03 -39.04
C SER A 146 -73.83 -15.11 -40.28
N GLU A 147 -72.72 -14.37 -40.30
CA GLU A 147 -71.77 -14.29 -41.41
C GLU A 147 -70.54 -15.20 -41.24
N GLY A 148 -70.37 -15.84 -40.07
CA GLY A 148 -69.29 -16.76 -39.80
C GLY A 148 -68.77 -16.73 -38.36
N SER A 149 -67.64 -17.40 -38.14
CA SER A 149 -66.96 -17.50 -36.86
C SER A 149 -65.63 -16.75 -36.88
N PHE A 150 -65.37 -15.94 -35.86
CA PHE A 150 -64.12 -15.19 -35.70
C PHE A 150 -63.59 -15.29 -34.26
N VAL A 151 -62.32 -14.93 -34.05
CA VAL A 151 -61.71 -14.85 -32.72
C VAL A 151 -61.88 -13.43 -32.19
N ALA A 152 -62.27 -13.29 -30.92
CA ALA A 152 -62.53 -12.03 -30.25
C ALA A 152 -61.36 -11.04 -30.38
N PRO A 153 -61.62 -9.72 -30.41
CA PRO A 153 -60.56 -8.72 -30.48
C PRO A 153 -59.61 -8.81 -29.29
N TRP A 154 -58.35 -8.42 -29.49
CA TRP A 154 -57.31 -8.47 -28.46
C TRP A 154 -57.71 -7.76 -27.16
N ALA A 155 -58.42 -6.64 -27.25
CA ALA A 155 -58.87 -5.89 -26.06
C ALA A 155 -59.74 -6.75 -25.12
N GLU A 156 -60.62 -7.58 -25.70
CA GLU A 156 -61.49 -8.50 -24.95
C GLU A 156 -60.69 -9.66 -24.36
N ILE A 157 -59.81 -10.27 -25.16
CA ILE A 157 -58.92 -11.36 -24.74
C ILE A 157 -58.02 -10.90 -23.59
N ALA A 158 -57.38 -9.73 -23.72
CA ALA A 158 -56.52 -9.17 -22.70
C ALA A 158 -57.27 -8.85 -21.39
N ALA A 159 -58.52 -8.38 -21.48
CA ALA A 159 -59.35 -8.14 -20.30
C ALA A 159 -59.68 -9.45 -19.56
N ASP A 160 -59.94 -10.54 -20.28
CA ASP A 160 -60.19 -11.83 -19.67
C ASP A 160 -58.92 -12.47 -19.08
N LEU A 161 -57.79 -12.41 -19.80
CA LEU A 161 -56.50 -12.90 -19.31
C LEU A 161 -56.05 -12.19 -18.04
N ARG A 162 -56.28 -10.87 -17.91
CA ARG A 162 -56.02 -10.13 -16.66
C ARG A 162 -56.85 -10.61 -15.47
N ARG A 163 -58.02 -11.21 -15.71
CA ARG A 163 -58.89 -11.74 -14.64
C ARG A 163 -58.58 -13.19 -14.29
N ARG A 164 -58.18 -13.99 -15.27
CA ARG A 164 -58.01 -15.46 -15.11
C ARG A 164 -56.58 -15.90 -14.82
N ALA A 165 -55.58 -15.10 -15.17
CA ALA A 165 -54.17 -15.41 -14.89
C ALA A 165 -53.76 -14.94 -13.49
N ASP A 166 -52.86 -15.68 -12.85
CA ASP A 166 -52.26 -15.28 -11.57
C ASP A 166 -51.44 -13.99 -11.74
N THR A 167 -50.67 -13.94 -12.84
CA THR A 167 -49.90 -12.77 -13.25
C THR A 167 -50.08 -12.56 -14.75
N PHE A 168 -50.35 -11.33 -15.17
CA PHE A 168 -50.44 -10.95 -16.57
C PHE A 168 -49.59 -9.71 -16.86
N GLU A 169 -48.58 -9.86 -17.73
CA GLU A 169 -47.68 -8.78 -18.13
C GLU A 169 -47.76 -8.51 -19.63
N GLU A 170 -47.71 -7.23 -20.00
CA GLU A 170 -47.72 -6.77 -21.40
C GLU A 170 -46.46 -5.97 -21.75
N PHE A 171 -45.93 -6.21 -22.94
CA PHE A 171 -44.71 -5.60 -23.45
C PHE A 171 -44.97 -4.95 -24.81
N ARG A 172 -45.46 -3.71 -24.79
CA ARG A 172 -45.83 -2.98 -26.02
C ARG A 172 -44.62 -2.39 -26.75
N THR A 173 -43.59 -1.97 -26.03
CA THR A 173 -42.51 -1.13 -26.57
C THR A 173 -41.24 -1.88 -26.96
N SER A 174 -40.93 -3.02 -26.35
CA SER A 174 -39.65 -3.72 -26.57
C SER A 174 -39.80 -5.23 -26.68
N GLY A 175 -39.54 -5.77 -27.87
CA GLY A 175 -39.45 -7.20 -28.10
C GLY A 175 -38.28 -7.86 -27.36
N GLU A 176 -37.15 -7.16 -27.21
CA GLU A 176 -35.99 -7.68 -26.46
C GLU A 176 -36.31 -7.85 -24.97
N ARG A 177 -37.00 -6.88 -24.35
CA ARG A 177 -37.46 -7.01 -22.96
C ARG A 177 -38.48 -8.13 -22.80
N PHE A 178 -39.41 -8.28 -23.76
CA PHE A 178 -40.33 -9.40 -23.78
C PHE A 178 -39.60 -10.75 -23.81
N THR A 179 -38.65 -10.92 -24.75
CA THR A 179 -37.85 -12.15 -24.82
C THR A 179 -37.08 -12.40 -23.52
N ALA A 180 -36.50 -11.35 -22.92
CA ALA A 180 -35.83 -11.47 -21.61
C ALA A 180 -36.77 -11.99 -20.52
N ALA A 181 -38.00 -11.46 -20.44
CA ALA A 181 -39.00 -11.88 -19.47
C ALA A 181 -39.48 -13.32 -19.73
N VAL A 182 -39.68 -13.72 -20.99
CA VAL A 182 -40.00 -15.11 -21.37
C VAL A 182 -38.89 -16.06 -20.92
N LEU A 183 -37.62 -15.72 -21.20
CA LEU A 183 -36.48 -16.55 -20.82
C LEU A 183 -36.35 -16.68 -19.30
N ALA A 184 -36.58 -15.59 -18.56
CA ALA A 184 -36.57 -15.60 -17.09
C ALA A 184 -37.71 -16.46 -16.53
N THR A 185 -38.92 -16.33 -17.08
CA THR A 185 -40.11 -17.06 -16.62
C THR A 185 -39.98 -18.57 -16.88
N LEU A 186 -39.48 -18.97 -18.05
CA LEU A 186 -39.34 -20.38 -18.43
C LEU A 186 -38.10 -21.07 -17.82
N ARG A 187 -37.20 -20.33 -17.16
CA ARG A 187 -36.01 -20.86 -16.47
C ARG A 187 -36.03 -20.60 -14.97
N GLU A 188 -37.07 -21.06 -14.29
CA GLU A 188 -37.16 -21.04 -12.83
C GLU A 188 -35.90 -21.63 -12.17
N GLY A 189 -35.19 -20.82 -11.37
CA GLY A 189 -34.04 -21.24 -10.56
C GLY A 189 -32.71 -21.42 -11.32
N ALA A 190 -32.64 -21.05 -12.60
CA ALA A 190 -31.41 -21.10 -13.39
C ALA A 190 -30.99 -19.72 -13.90
N ALA A 191 -29.71 -19.57 -14.27
CA ALA A 191 -29.22 -18.33 -14.87
C ALA A 191 -30.01 -17.99 -16.15
N VAL A 192 -30.45 -16.74 -16.25
CA VAL A 192 -31.18 -16.24 -17.43
C VAL A 192 -30.16 -15.95 -18.53
N PRO A 193 -30.28 -16.57 -19.72
CA PRO A 193 -29.37 -16.30 -20.84
C PRO A 193 -29.48 -14.85 -21.33
N ASP A 194 -28.41 -14.33 -21.93
CA ASP A 194 -28.48 -13.04 -22.64
C ASP A 194 -29.52 -13.09 -23.78
N PRO A 195 -30.54 -12.21 -23.78
CA PRO A 195 -31.60 -12.22 -24.78
C PRO A 195 -31.09 -12.02 -26.21
N ARG A 196 -30.03 -11.22 -26.41
CA ARG A 196 -29.51 -10.94 -27.76
C ARG A 196 -28.75 -12.15 -28.33
N GLN A 197 -28.01 -12.85 -27.48
CA GLN A 197 -27.36 -14.11 -27.82
C GLN A 197 -28.40 -15.18 -28.11
N PHE A 198 -29.43 -15.32 -27.26
CA PHE A 198 -30.54 -16.23 -27.52
C PHE A 198 -31.19 -15.95 -28.86
N LEU A 199 -31.61 -14.71 -29.13
CA LEU A 199 -32.25 -14.33 -30.39
C LEU A 199 -31.37 -14.62 -31.60
N ARG A 200 -30.05 -14.35 -31.49
CA ARG A 200 -29.08 -14.64 -32.55
C ARG A 200 -28.95 -16.14 -32.83
N THR A 201 -28.80 -16.95 -31.78
CA THR A 201 -28.64 -18.41 -31.89
C THR A 201 -29.94 -19.08 -32.34
N PHE A 202 -31.08 -18.66 -31.79
CA PHE A 202 -32.40 -19.16 -32.14
C PHE A 202 -32.76 -18.87 -33.60
N SER A 203 -32.55 -17.63 -34.05
CA SER A 203 -32.78 -17.23 -35.45
C SER A 203 -31.95 -18.06 -36.44
N ASN A 204 -30.69 -18.34 -36.10
CA ASN A 204 -29.84 -19.18 -36.92
C ASN A 204 -30.26 -20.66 -36.91
N ALA A 205 -30.70 -21.18 -35.77
CA ALA A 205 -31.17 -22.55 -35.63
C ALA A 205 -32.45 -22.82 -36.44
N VAL A 206 -33.39 -21.86 -36.45
CA VAL A 206 -34.65 -21.98 -37.22
C VAL A 206 -34.41 -21.85 -38.73
N ALA A 207 -33.47 -21.01 -39.15
CA ALA A 207 -33.20 -20.72 -40.56
C ALA A 207 -32.42 -21.83 -41.30
N PHE A 208 -32.03 -22.93 -40.64
CA PHE A 208 -31.24 -24.04 -41.21
C PHE A 208 -30.08 -23.58 -42.12
N LYS A 209 -29.37 -22.52 -41.73
CA LYS A 209 -28.27 -22.00 -42.55
C LYS A 209 -27.10 -22.99 -42.54
N PRO A 210 -26.53 -23.33 -43.71
CA PRO A 210 -25.35 -24.20 -43.78
C PRO A 210 -24.18 -23.61 -42.96
N ILE A 211 -23.55 -24.45 -42.14
CA ILE A 211 -22.41 -24.07 -41.31
C ILE A 211 -21.15 -24.19 -42.18
N PHE A 212 -20.60 -23.06 -42.62
CA PHE A 212 -19.38 -23.02 -43.42
C PHE A 212 -18.09 -23.04 -42.59
N ASP A 213 -18.11 -22.39 -41.41
CA ASP A 213 -16.99 -22.35 -40.47
C ASP A 213 -17.48 -22.71 -39.07
N THR A 214 -17.05 -23.88 -38.60
CA THR A 214 -17.38 -24.41 -37.27
C THR A 214 -16.82 -23.55 -36.15
N SER A 215 -15.64 -22.94 -36.31
CA SER A 215 -15.02 -22.11 -35.28
C SER A 215 -15.74 -20.77 -35.12
N ALA A 216 -16.04 -20.10 -36.24
CA ALA A 216 -16.85 -18.89 -36.21
C ALA A 216 -18.26 -19.16 -35.67
N PHE A 217 -18.84 -20.32 -35.98
CA PHE A 217 -20.13 -20.73 -35.44
C PHE A 217 -20.08 -20.89 -33.91
N VAL A 218 -19.10 -21.63 -33.38
CA VAL A 218 -18.95 -21.82 -31.93
C VAL A 218 -18.73 -20.50 -31.21
N ARG A 219 -17.85 -19.63 -31.72
CA ARG A 219 -17.58 -18.32 -31.11
C ARG A 219 -18.79 -17.39 -31.13
N SER A 220 -19.63 -17.47 -32.16
CA SER A 220 -20.75 -16.54 -32.34
C SER A 220 -22.06 -17.05 -31.74
N PHE A 221 -22.28 -18.36 -31.67
CA PHE A 221 -23.59 -18.91 -31.31
C PHE A 221 -23.56 -19.80 -30.06
N VAL A 222 -22.39 -20.28 -29.64
CA VAL A 222 -22.24 -21.21 -28.49
C VAL A 222 -21.58 -20.51 -27.30
N LEU A 223 -20.47 -19.78 -27.52
CA LEU A 223 -19.75 -19.10 -26.43
C LEU A 223 -20.47 -17.81 -26.01
N GLU A 224 -20.54 -17.58 -24.69
CA GLU A 224 -20.97 -16.31 -24.11
C GLU A 224 -20.00 -15.19 -24.53
N ALA A 225 -20.55 -14.05 -24.91
CA ALA A 225 -19.74 -12.91 -25.34
C ALA A 225 -19.10 -12.24 -24.12
N GLU A 226 -17.77 -12.32 -23.99
CA GLU A 226 -16.98 -11.43 -23.12
C GLU A 226 -16.54 -10.19 -23.92
N PRO A 227 -17.24 -9.05 -23.83
CA PRO A 227 -16.78 -7.84 -24.48
C PRO A 227 -15.50 -7.34 -23.81
N LEU A 228 -14.40 -7.28 -24.57
CA LEU A 228 -13.17 -6.59 -24.17
C LEU A 228 -13.45 -5.10 -23.97
N ASP A 229 -13.24 -4.60 -22.76
CA ASP A 229 -13.39 -3.18 -22.44
C ASP A 229 -12.18 -2.38 -22.96
N VAL A 230 -12.30 -1.94 -24.22
CA VAL A 230 -11.28 -1.16 -24.92
C VAL A 230 -10.99 0.17 -24.22
N ALA A 231 -11.97 0.76 -23.52
CA ALA A 231 -11.80 2.02 -22.81
C ALA A 231 -10.88 1.84 -21.60
N ARG A 232 -11.10 0.78 -20.82
CA ARG A 232 -10.24 0.42 -19.68
C ARG A 232 -8.81 0.11 -20.12
N ILE A 233 -8.63 -0.58 -21.25
CA ILE A 233 -7.29 -0.89 -21.79
C ILE A 233 -6.58 0.39 -22.23
N ARG A 234 -7.27 1.30 -22.94
CA ARG A 234 -6.69 2.59 -23.36
C ARG A 234 -6.27 3.44 -22.16
N GLN A 235 -7.10 3.53 -21.13
CA GLN A 235 -6.79 4.26 -19.90
C GLN A 235 -5.59 3.65 -19.15
N SER A 236 -5.48 2.32 -19.11
CA SER A 236 -4.33 1.63 -18.52
C SER A 236 -3.03 1.97 -19.26
N ILE A 237 -3.05 1.96 -20.61
CA ILE A 237 -1.88 2.31 -21.43
C ILE A 237 -1.46 3.77 -21.21
N GLU A 238 -2.41 4.69 -21.12
CA GLU A 238 -2.16 6.11 -20.90
C GLU A 238 -1.58 6.38 -19.50
N THR A 239 -2.09 5.66 -18.50
CA THR A 239 -1.54 5.68 -17.13
C THR A 239 -0.10 5.15 -17.10
N TRP A 240 0.17 4.06 -17.81
CA TRP A 240 1.52 3.50 -17.92
C TRP A 240 2.51 4.46 -18.57
N ARG A 241 2.12 5.15 -19.64
CA ARG A 241 2.96 6.17 -20.29
C ARG A 241 3.29 7.31 -19.33
N ARG A 242 2.29 7.82 -18.61
CA ARG A 242 2.47 8.89 -17.63
C ARG A 242 3.40 8.48 -16.48
N LEU A 243 3.30 7.22 -16.03
CA LEU A 243 4.21 6.68 -15.01
C LEU A 243 5.65 6.61 -15.50
N LEU A 244 5.88 6.18 -16.75
CA LEU A 244 7.22 6.14 -17.34
C LEU A 244 7.84 7.54 -17.46
N GLU A 245 7.07 8.54 -17.92
CA GLU A 245 7.52 9.93 -17.96
C GLU A 245 7.87 10.47 -16.56
N THR A 246 7.05 10.12 -15.56
CA THR A 246 7.28 10.53 -14.17
C THR A 246 8.55 9.88 -13.60
N ILE A 247 8.79 8.60 -13.89
CA ILE A 247 10.01 7.90 -13.48
C ILE A 247 11.23 8.56 -14.10
N GLU A 248 11.20 8.86 -15.40
CA GLU A 248 12.33 9.49 -16.09
C GLU A 248 12.64 10.89 -15.51
N GLU A 249 11.61 11.67 -15.17
CA GLU A 249 11.79 12.96 -14.52
C GLU A 249 12.37 12.82 -13.10
N LEU A 250 11.88 11.87 -12.32
CA LEU A 250 12.39 11.59 -10.98
C LEU A 250 13.84 11.10 -11.01
N GLU A 251 14.22 10.26 -11.96
CA GLU A 251 15.60 9.82 -12.16
C GLU A 251 16.52 10.99 -12.51
N LYS A 252 16.08 11.91 -13.39
CA LYS A 252 16.83 13.15 -13.68
C LYS A 252 17.01 14.02 -12.44
N ARG A 253 15.95 14.20 -11.64
CA ARG A 253 16.02 14.97 -10.38
C ARG A 253 16.94 14.30 -9.36
N LEU A 254 16.86 12.98 -9.20
CA LEU A 254 17.73 12.21 -8.32
C LEU A 254 19.20 12.35 -8.75
N ALA A 255 19.49 12.18 -10.04
CA ALA A 255 20.85 12.34 -10.57
C ALA A 255 21.40 13.75 -10.33
N HIS A 256 20.56 14.78 -10.45
CA HIS A 256 20.95 16.15 -10.16
C HIS A 256 21.25 16.36 -8.66
N LEU A 257 20.37 15.89 -7.78
CA LEU A 257 20.55 15.98 -6.33
C LEU A 257 21.80 15.22 -5.86
N SER A 258 22.03 14.02 -6.37
CA SER A 258 23.23 13.23 -6.04
C SER A 258 24.52 13.97 -6.42
N ARG A 259 24.54 14.70 -7.54
CA ARG A 259 25.70 15.56 -7.91
C ARG A 259 25.89 16.71 -6.93
N ILE A 260 24.81 17.32 -6.45
CA ILE A 260 24.88 18.39 -5.44
C ILE A 260 25.42 17.85 -4.13
N CYS A 261 24.88 16.72 -3.64
CA CYS A 261 25.36 16.09 -2.41
C CYS A 261 26.86 15.75 -2.50
N ALA A 262 27.31 15.15 -3.60
CA ALA A 262 28.73 14.84 -3.81
C ALA A 262 29.62 16.09 -3.78
N ARG A 263 29.15 17.22 -4.34
CA ARG A 263 29.88 18.50 -4.26
C ARG A 263 29.95 19.03 -2.83
N TYR A 264 28.86 18.96 -2.08
CA TYR A 264 28.83 19.40 -0.68
C TYR A 264 29.70 18.51 0.22
N GLU A 265 29.70 17.19 0.00
CA GLU A 265 30.62 16.28 0.70
C GLU A 265 32.08 16.60 0.38
N GLY A 266 32.40 16.87 -0.89
CA GLY A 266 33.74 17.31 -1.29
C GLY A 266 34.15 18.62 -0.63
N TRP A 267 33.25 19.62 -0.61
CA TRP A 267 33.47 20.90 0.06
C TRP A 267 33.62 20.75 1.58
N ALA A 268 32.81 19.92 2.22
CA ALA A 268 32.87 19.68 3.67
C ALA A 268 34.20 18.99 4.04
N ARG A 269 34.62 17.99 3.26
CA ARG A 269 35.94 17.35 3.43
C ARG A 269 37.07 18.35 3.26
N ALA A 270 37.04 19.18 2.21
CA ALA A 270 38.07 20.20 1.97
C ALA A 270 38.12 21.23 3.10
N SER A 271 36.95 21.69 3.59
CA SER A 271 36.85 22.67 4.68
C SER A 271 37.36 22.10 6.00
N LEU A 272 37.02 20.85 6.31
CA LEU A 272 37.53 20.16 7.49
C LEU A 272 39.05 19.98 7.42
N THR A 273 39.57 19.53 6.27
CA THR A 273 41.02 19.39 6.08
C THR A 273 41.74 20.72 6.25
N ALA A 274 41.21 21.80 5.67
CA ALA A 274 41.79 23.15 5.82
C ALA A 274 41.82 23.61 7.29
N ALA A 275 40.73 23.42 8.03
CA ALA A 275 40.68 23.76 9.45
C ALA A 275 41.66 22.91 10.29
N LEU A 276 41.80 21.63 9.99
CA LEU A 276 42.77 20.75 10.64
C LEU A 276 44.22 21.16 10.33
N ASP A 277 44.51 21.54 9.10
CA ASP A 277 45.84 22.02 8.71
C ASP A 277 46.18 23.35 9.36
N GLU A 278 45.22 24.26 9.49
CA GLU A 278 45.38 25.51 10.24
C GLU A 278 45.65 25.25 11.74
N MET A 279 44.91 24.32 12.35
CA MET A 279 45.15 23.89 13.73
C MET A 279 46.56 23.28 13.90
N ARG A 280 47.00 22.44 12.96
CA ARG A 280 48.36 21.87 12.97
C ARG A 280 49.43 22.95 12.85
N ALA A 281 49.24 23.92 11.95
CA ALA A 281 50.15 25.04 11.79
C ALA A 281 50.24 25.90 13.06
N ALA A 282 49.09 26.21 13.67
CA ALA A 282 49.02 26.93 14.94
C ALA A 282 49.73 26.17 16.07
N GLY A 283 49.53 24.84 16.15
CA GLY A 283 50.22 23.99 17.12
C GLY A 283 51.73 23.95 16.91
N ALA A 284 52.20 23.92 15.66
CA ALA A 284 53.63 24.02 15.34
C ALA A 284 54.23 25.37 15.72
N ASP A 285 53.53 26.48 15.46
CA ASP A 285 53.97 27.82 15.86
C ASP A 285 54.03 27.97 17.37
N LEU A 286 53.05 27.43 18.11
CA LEU A 286 53.06 27.42 19.57
C LEU A 286 54.29 26.67 20.11
N ARG A 287 54.59 25.48 19.59
CA ARG A 287 55.80 24.72 19.99
C ARG A 287 57.08 25.50 19.74
N ARG A 288 57.19 26.17 18.59
CA ARG A 288 58.32 27.05 18.29
C ARG A 288 58.44 28.17 19.33
N ARG A 289 57.34 28.87 19.62
CA ARG A 289 57.33 29.95 20.63
C ARG A 289 57.70 29.49 22.03
N ILE A 290 57.32 28.26 22.41
CA ILE A 290 57.72 27.67 23.70
C ILE A 290 59.24 27.50 23.75
N LEU A 291 59.86 27.00 22.67
CA LEU A 291 61.31 26.86 22.57
C LEU A 291 62.00 28.23 22.59
N ASP A 292 61.52 29.19 21.80
CA ASP A 292 62.04 30.56 21.78
C ASP A 292 61.96 31.21 23.16
N HIS A 293 60.85 31.00 23.88
CA HIS A 293 60.67 31.51 25.24
C HIS A 293 61.63 30.85 26.24
N ALA A 294 61.83 29.54 26.14
CA ALA A 294 62.79 28.82 26.97
C ALA A 294 64.23 29.33 26.73
N GLU A 295 64.59 29.56 25.47
CA GLU A 295 65.90 30.14 25.11
C GLU A 295 66.04 31.58 25.61
N ALA A 296 65.03 32.42 25.42
CA ALA A 296 65.01 33.79 25.92
C ALA A 296 65.14 33.83 27.46
N ARG A 297 64.49 32.91 28.18
CA ARG A 297 64.65 32.77 29.64
C ARG A 297 66.06 32.37 30.03
N ARG A 298 66.70 31.45 29.29
CA ARG A 298 68.11 31.07 29.52
C ARG A 298 69.02 32.28 29.31
N LEU A 299 68.89 32.99 28.19
CA LEU A 299 69.68 34.18 27.88
C LEU A 299 69.45 35.30 28.91
N LEU A 300 68.22 35.49 29.38
CA LEU A 300 67.90 36.44 30.45
C LEU A 300 68.60 36.07 31.76
N ALA A 301 68.62 34.79 32.13
CA ALA A 301 69.33 34.32 33.32
C ALA A 301 70.84 34.57 33.20
N GLU A 302 71.45 34.23 32.05
CA GLU A 302 72.87 34.49 31.79
C GLU A 302 73.21 35.98 31.82
N THR A 303 72.40 36.82 31.16
CA THR A 303 72.62 38.27 31.15
C THR A 303 72.35 38.91 32.50
N SER A 304 71.38 38.42 33.26
CA SER A 304 71.13 38.87 34.65
C SER A 304 72.32 38.55 35.55
N GLU A 305 72.92 37.37 35.38
CA GLU A 305 74.12 36.98 36.13
C GLU A 305 75.34 37.81 35.73
N ARG A 306 75.56 38.03 34.43
CA ARG A 306 76.61 38.96 33.95
C ARG A 306 76.39 40.37 34.47
N LEU A 307 75.14 40.84 34.50
CA LEU A 307 74.80 42.15 35.03
C LEU A 307 75.01 42.22 36.54
N ARG A 308 74.73 41.15 37.29
CA ARG A 308 75.04 41.05 38.72
C ARG A 308 76.53 41.21 38.96
N ILE A 309 77.36 40.43 38.25
CA ILE A 309 78.83 40.52 38.32
C ILE A 309 79.31 41.93 37.94
N ALA A 310 78.78 42.50 36.85
CA ALA A 310 79.13 43.85 36.43
C ALA A 310 78.70 44.91 37.44
N ARG A 311 77.52 44.77 38.07
CA ARG A 311 77.05 45.67 39.14
C ARG A 311 77.91 45.58 40.39
N GLU A 312 78.36 44.39 40.77
CA GLU A 312 79.31 44.21 41.87
C GLU A 312 80.62 44.91 41.55
N SER A 313 81.16 44.74 40.33
CA SER A 313 82.35 45.43 39.85
C SER A 313 82.18 46.97 39.79
N VAL A 314 81.02 47.45 39.31
CA VAL A 314 80.68 48.88 39.31
C VAL A 314 80.47 49.39 40.72
N ALA A 315 79.88 48.64 41.65
CA ALA A 315 79.75 49.06 43.04
C ALA A 315 81.12 49.20 43.70
N THR A 316 82.05 48.26 43.45
CA THR A 316 83.45 48.40 43.89
C THR A 316 84.12 49.62 43.24
N SER A 317 83.93 49.80 41.92
CA SER A 317 84.47 50.95 41.19
C SER A 317 83.86 52.28 41.62
N GLN A 318 82.57 52.32 41.95
CA GLN A 318 81.87 53.47 42.50
C GLN A 318 82.26 53.75 43.94
N GLY A 319 82.69 52.74 44.72
CA GLY A 319 83.39 52.96 45.98
C GLY A 319 84.64 53.82 45.74
N PHE A 320 85.50 53.39 44.82
CA PHE A 320 86.70 54.13 44.43
C PHE A 320 86.37 55.49 43.80
N VAL A 321 85.37 55.56 42.91
CA VAL A 321 84.96 56.81 42.27
C VAL A 321 84.29 57.75 43.26
N ARG A 322 83.54 57.29 44.28
CA ARG A 322 83.00 58.17 45.33
C ARG A 322 84.12 58.76 46.18
N GLU A 323 85.16 57.99 46.49
CA GLU A 323 86.37 58.54 47.12
C GLU A 323 86.97 59.64 46.24
N ILE A 324 87.12 59.38 44.94
CA ILE A 324 87.63 60.35 43.97
C ILE A 324 86.64 61.51 43.72
N ASP A 325 85.34 61.31 43.75
CA ASP A 325 84.28 62.32 43.52
C ASP A 325 84.06 63.14 44.78
N THR A 326 84.32 62.66 45.99
CA THR A 326 84.47 63.55 47.15
C THR A 326 85.67 64.48 46.96
N GLU A 327 86.73 64.00 46.30
CA GLU A 327 87.90 64.79 45.93
C GLU A 327 87.62 65.77 44.77
N ILE A 328 86.80 65.36 43.79
CA ILE A 328 86.43 66.14 42.62
C ILE A 328 85.26 67.07 42.90
N ALA A 329 84.26 66.73 43.71
CA ALA A 329 83.15 67.63 44.10
C ALA A 329 83.68 68.80 44.94
N ALA A 330 84.72 68.57 45.76
CA ALA A 330 85.52 69.64 46.34
C ALA A 330 86.14 70.57 45.27
N ARG A 331 86.46 70.05 44.08
CA ARG A 331 87.03 70.79 42.93
C ARG A 331 85.99 71.30 41.92
N LYS A 332 84.79 70.70 41.84
CA LYS A 332 83.72 70.98 40.84
C LYS A 332 82.54 71.78 41.40
N ALA A 333 82.46 71.99 42.72
CA ALA A 333 81.64 73.07 43.29
C ALA A 333 82.00 74.47 42.72
N LEU A 334 83.12 74.57 41.99
CA LEU A 334 83.59 75.75 41.29
C LEU A 334 82.97 75.98 39.89
N ILE A 335 82.30 75.00 39.26
CA ILE A 335 81.95 75.15 37.83
C ILE A 335 80.67 74.37 37.45
N VAL A 336 79.47 74.97 37.59
CA VAL A 336 78.26 74.47 36.89
C VAL A 336 77.32 75.61 36.47
N GLY A 337 77.00 75.63 35.17
CA GLY A 337 75.79 76.18 34.55
C GLY A 337 75.76 75.62 33.11
N SER A 338 74.73 75.00 32.55
CA SER A 338 73.29 75.29 32.57
C SER A 338 72.45 73.99 32.40
N VAL A 339 71.34 73.88 33.12
CA VAL A 339 70.57 72.62 33.32
C VAL A 339 69.15 72.66 32.72
N ALA A 340 68.70 73.80 32.21
CA ALA A 340 67.27 74.02 31.95
C ALA A 340 66.74 73.39 30.64
N GLU A 341 67.50 73.45 29.53
CA GLU A 341 67.01 72.98 28.23
C GLU A 341 67.03 71.46 28.08
N ALA A 342 68.04 70.78 28.65
CA ALA A 342 68.10 69.32 28.69
C ALA A 342 66.95 68.69 29.49
N ARG A 343 66.48 69.37 30.55
CA ARG A 343 65.35 68.92 31.38
C ARG A 343 64.03 68.91 30.62
N LEU A 344 63.79 69.90 29.76
CA LEU A 344 62.58 70.01 28.96
C LEU A 344 62.50 68.93 27.87
N ALA A 345 63.62 68.66 27.18
CA ALA A 345 63.70 67.59 26.18
C ALA A 345 63.53 66.19 26.81
N ALA A 346 64.14 65.95 27.98
CA ALA A 346 63.98 64.70 28.72
C ALA A 346 62.53 64.49 29.22
N SER A 347 61.86 65.57 29.63
CA SER A 347 60.46 65.51 30.07
C SER A 347 59.49 65.18 28.92
N HIS A 348 59.73 65.71 27.72
CA HIS A 348 58.92 65.40 26.54
C HIS A 348 59.10 63.95 26.06
N ALA A 349 60.33 63.44 26.07
CA ALA A 349 60.61 62.03 25.76
C ALA A 349 59.97 61.08 26.81
N GLY A 350 59.99 61.46 28.09
CA GLY A 350 59.32 60.73 29.16
C GLY A 350 57.81 60.64 28.95
N LEU A 351 57.15 61.75 28.61
CA LEU A 351 55.69 61.77 28.36
C LEU A 351 55.28 60.90 27.15
N ALA A 352 56.08 60.88 26.08
CA ALA A 352 55.83 60.04 24.92
C ALA A 352 55.97 58.53 25.25
N MET A 353 56.94 58.18 26.10
CA MET A 353 57.13 56.81 26.58
C MET A 353 55.97 56.35 27.47
N VAL A 354 55.55 57.17 28.44
CA VAL A 354 54.40 56.86 29.31
C VAL A 354 53.11 56.69 28.48
N ALA A 355 52.93 57.47 27.42
CA ALA A 355 51.77 57.34 26.53
C ALA A 355 51.77 56.03 25.72
N ARG A 356 52.95 55.51 25.37
CA ARG A 356 53.11 54.21 24.70
C ARG A 356 52.87 53.06 25.68
N ASP A 357 53.49 53.12 26.85
CA ASP A 357 53.35 52.11 27.90
C ASP A 357 51.89 51.97 28.35
N ARG A 358 51.16 53.09 28.42
CA ARG A 358 49.72 53.08 28.72
C ARG A 358 48.91 52.34 27.65
N ARG A 359 49.22 52.52 26.34
CA ARG A 359 48.52 51.79 25.26
C ARG A 359 48.83 50.30 25.31
N ASP A 360 50.09 49.95 25.53
CA ASP A 360 50.52 48.56 25.62
C ASP A 360 49.89 47.86 26.83
N LEU A 361 49.76 48.57 27.96
CA LEU A 361 49.03 48.10 29.14
C LEU A 361 47.55 47.88 28.83
N THR A 362 46.87 48.83 28.18
CA THR A 362 45.46 48.68 27.78
C THR A 362 45.25 47.44 26.91
N ASN A 363 46.12 47.21 25.92
CA ASN A 363 46.02 46.04 25.04
C ASN A 363 46.21 44.72 25.80
N ARG A 364 47.16 44.66 26.75
CA ARG A 364 47.38 43.47 27.59
C ARG A 364 46.19 43.21 28.51
N LEU A 365 45.63 44.24 29.13
CA LEU A 365 44.45 44.13 29.97
C LEU A 365 43.22 43.66 29.19
N ALA A 366 43.02 44.17 27.97
CA ALA A 366 41.95 43.71 27.09
C ALA A 366 42.07 42.21 26.76
N GLY A 367 43.30 41.71 26.56
CA GLY A 367 43.57 40.27 26.38
C GLY A 367 43.22 39.43 27.62
N ILE A 368 43.64 39.89 28.80
CA ILE A 368 43.36 39.24 30.08
C ILE A 368 41.85 39.21 30.38
N VAL A 369 41.16 40.34 30.20
CA VAL A 369 39.69 40.40 30.33
C VAL A 369 39.02 39.50 29.29
N GLY A 370 39.58 39.37 28.09
CA GLY A 370 39.13 38.42 27.09
C GLY A 370 39.13 36.98 27.58
N LEU A 371 40.21 36.54 28.23
CA LEU A 371 40.32 35.20 28.81
C LEU A 371 39.28 34.96 29.91
N VAL A 372 39.05 35.94 30.78
CA VAL A 372 38.00 35.87 31.82
C VAL A 372 36.62 35.74 31.18
N GLN A 373 36.34 36.48 30.12
CA GLN A 373 35.07 36.38 29.39
C GLN A 373 34.89 35.02 28.70
N ASP A 374 35.95 34.51 28.06
CA ASP A 374 35.90 33.21 27.37
C ASP A 374 35.71 32.07 28.38
N ALA A 375 36.37 32.12 29.53
CA ALA A 375 36.09 31.20 30.63
C ALA A 375 34.65 31.33 31.14
N GLY A 376 34.11 32.54 31.23
CA GLY A 376 32.71 32.79 31.60
C GLY A 376 31.68 32.17 30.64
N ARG A 377 32.01 32.00 29.36
CA ARG A 377 31.12 31.33 28.38
C ARG A 377 30.89 29.86 28.70
N LEU A 378 31.83 29.22 29.40
CA LEU A 378 31.69 27.84 29.88
C LEU A 378 30.60 27.70 30.96
N SER A 379 30.03 28.80 31.47
CA SER A 379 28.88 28.74 32.39
C SER A 379 27.65 28.06 31.77
N ALA A 380 27.55 28.02 30.43
CA ALA A 380 26.51 27.25 29.73
C ALA A 380 26.54 25.75 30.06
N ILE A 381 27.71 25.21 30.43
CA ILE A 381 27.91 23.83 30.86
C ILE A 381 28.19 23.71 32.36
N ALA A 382 27.82 24.71 33.16
CA ALA A 382 28.07 24.71 34.60
C ALA A 382 27.44 23.52 35.33
N GLY A 383 26.31 22.98 34.85
CA GLY A 383 25.66 21.80 35.43
C GLY A 383 26.55 20.55 35.38
N PRO A 384 26.98 20.09 34.19
CA PRO A 384 27.98 19.04 34.05
C PRO A 384 29.30 19.35 34.79
N LEU A 385 29.79 20.59 34.66
CA LEU A 385 31.04 21.00 35.30
C LEU A 385 30.99 20.89 36.83
N ARG A 386 29.85 21.17 37.48
CA ARG A 386 29.65 21.00 38.94
C ARG A 386 29.74 19.55 39.39
N ARG A 387 29.44 18.58 38.52
CA ARG A 387 29.54 17.15 38.82
C ARG A 387 30.99 16.68 38.75
N ILE A 388 31.77 17.28 37.85
CA ILE A 388 33.20 17.00 37.66
C ILE A 388 34.02 17.68 38.76
N ASP A 389 33.89 19.00 38.89
CA ASP A 389 34.59 19.78 39.89
C ASP A 389 33.80 21.04 40.30
N LEU A 390 33.46 21.09 41.60
CA LEU A 390 32.68 22.16 42.20
C LEU A 390 33.41 23.52 42.23
N GLN A 391 34.75 23.53 42.31
CA GLN A 391 35.54 24.76 42.34
C GLN A 391 35.66 25.35 40.94
N ALA A 392 35.96 24.52 39.93
CA ALA A 392 35.99 24.89 38.52
C ALA A 392 34.67 25.56 38.08
N ALA A 393 33.53 24.98 38.46
CA ALA A 393 32.22 25.56 38.16
C ALA A 393 31.99 26.91 38.83
N ARG A 394 32.40 27.07 40.10
CA ARG A 394 32.29 28.35 40.82
C ARG A 394 33.14 29.45 40.18
N ILE A 395 34.35 29.12 39.74
CA ILE A 395 35.26 30.06 39.06
C ILE A 395 34.66 30.52 37.73
N VAL A 396 34.15 29.59 36.92
CA VAL A 396 33.50 29.88 35.64
C VAL A 396 32.24 30.75 35.82
N GLU A 397 31.41 30.45 36.82
CA GLU A 397 30.23 31.26 37.15
C GLU A 397 30.57 32.65 37.71
N ALA A 398 31.68 32.77 38.44
CA ALA A 398 32.19 34.06 38.90
C ALA A 398 32.74 34.89 37.73
N CYS A 399 33.43 34.26 36.77
CA CYS A 399 33.89 34.89 35.53
C CYS A 399 32.71 35.42 34.70
N ALA A 400 31.64 34.63 34.56
CA ALA A 400 30.42 35.01 33.84
C ALA A 400 29.71 36.22 34.49
N ARG A 401 29.76 36.33 35.83
CA ARG A 401 29.13 37.42 36.60
C ARG A 401 30.04 38.61 36.88
N SER A 402 31.29 38.59 36.40
CA SER A 402 32.31 39.59 36.71
C SER A 402 32.01 41.00 36.19
N GLY A 403 31.20 41.12 35.14
CA GLY A 403 30.85 42.41 34.52
C GLY A 403 32.01 43.12 33.81
N LEU A 404 33.19 42.50 33.73
CA LEU A 404 34.38 43.08 33.10
C LEU A 404 34.21 43.18 31.57
N ARG A 405 34.61 44.33 31.01
CA ARG A 405 34.55 44.63 29.58
C ARG A 405 35.93 44.98 29.04
N ARG A 406 36.24 44.52 27.82
CA ARG A 406 37.54 44.77 27.15
C ARG A 406 37.81 46.26 26.89
N GLU A 407 36.73 47.05 26.78
CA GLU A 407 36.77 48.49 26.49
C GLU A 407 36.86 49.37 27.74
N ALA A 408 36.85 48.77 28.94
CA ALA A 408 36.91 49.53 30.18
C ALA A 408 38.30 50.19 30.37
N PRO A 409 38.37 51.37 31.02
CA PRO A 409 39.65 52.01 31.32
C PRO A 409 40.55 51.13 32.20
N PRO A 410 41.89 51.20 32.04
CA PRO A 410 42.82 50.45 32.89
C PRO A 410 42.63 50.68 34.39
N GLU A 411 42.34 51.91 34.81
CA GLU A 411 42.07 52.24 36.22
C GLU A 411 40.85 51.52 36.79
N ASP A 412 39.83 51.22 35.96
CA ASP A 412 38.62 50.53 36.39
C ASP A 412 38.81 49.01 36.41
N ILE A 413 39.64 48.48 35.51
CA ILE A 413 40.00 47.06 35.45
C ILE A 413 40.95 46.68 36.60
N LEU A 414 41.91 47.55 36.92
CA LEU A 414 42.97 47.33 37.93
C LEU A 414 42.63 47.84 39.32
N ARG A 415 41.35 48.05 39.63
CA ARG A 415 40.91 48.46 40.98
C ARG A 415 41.40 47.44 42.01
N VAL A 416 41.94 47.94 43.13
CA VAL A 416 42.47 47.11 44.23
C VAL A 416 41.39 46.20 44.81
N ASP A 417 40.15 46.69 44.89
CA ASP A 417 38.96 45.93 45.32
C ASP A 417 38.18 45.34 44.12
N GLY A 418 38.78 45.31 42.94
CA GLY A 418 38.16 44.83 41.71
C GLY A 418 38.14 43.29 41.62
N PRO A 419 37.23 42.73 40.81
CA PRO A 419 37.08 41.27 40.71
C PRO A 419 38.23 40.60 39.95
N LEU A 420 39.05 41.35 39.18
CA LEU A 420 40.03 40.79 38.26
C LEU A 420 41.07 39.91 38.95
N LYS A 421 41.66 40.37 40.05
CA LYS A 421 42.72 39.62 40.76
C LYS A 421 42.21 38.26 41.23
N GLY A 422 41.06 38.23 41.92
CA GLY A 422 40.48 36.99 42.42
C GLY A 422 40.04 36.04 41.31
N LEU A 423 39.57 36.57 40.18
CA LEU A 423 39.21 35.75 39.01
C LEU A 423 40.44 35.13 38.33
N LEU A 424 41.55 35.88 38.22
CA LEU A 424 42.79 35.34 37.66
C LEU A 424 43.44 34.31 38.57
N GLU A 425 43.45 34.55 39.87
CA GLU A 425 43.91 33.56 40.86
C GLU A 425 43.05 32.30 40.80
N GLY A 426 41.72 32.44 40.70
CA GLY A 426 40.80 31.33 40.51
C GLY A 426 41.06 30.55 39.21
N LEU A 427 41.20 31.23 38.07
CA LEU A 427 41.49 30.60 36.78
C LEU A 427 42.85 29.91 36.75
N ALA A 428 43.87 30.48 37.41
CA ALA A 428 45.20 29.88 37.50
C ALA A 428 45.23 28.64 38.40
N GLN A 429 44.33 28.54 39.37
CA GLN A 429 44.18 27.40 40.28
C GLN A 429 43.14 26.39 39.77
N MET A 430 42.52 26.63 38.63
CA MET A 430 41.52 25.74 38.05
C MET A 430 42.18 24.40 37.69
N PRO A 431 41.64 23.26 38.18
CA PRO A 431 42.17 21.95 37.80
C PRO A 431 41.97 21.70 36.30
N ASP A 432 42.81 20.85 35.71
CA ASP A 432 42.65 20.45 34.33
C ASP A 432 41.40 19.56 34.18
N VAL A 433 40.31 20.19 33.73
CA VAL A 433 39.03 19.55 33.48
C VAL A 433 38.86 19.12 32.01
N SER A 434 39.84 19.38 31.14
CA SER A 434 39.71 19.15 29.70
C SER A 434 39.47 17.68 29.36
N GLY A 435 40.31 16.76 29.86
CA GLY A 435 40.16 15.33 29.60
C GLY A 435 38.85 14.74 30.14
N ILE A 436 38.42 15.17 31.33
CA ILE A 436 37.15 14.67 31.92
C ILE A 436 35.94 15.23 31.16
N LEU A 437 36.02 16.47 30.68
CA LEU A 437 34.97 17.06 29.84
C LEU A 437 34.91 16.40 28.46
N GLU A 438 36.03 15.98 27.88
CA GLU A 438 36.08 15.22 26.63
C GLU A 438 35.44 13.84 26.80
N GLU A 439 35.80 13.11 27.87
CA GLU A 439 35.22 11.80 28.18
C GLU A 439 33.70 11.89 28.43
N GLU A 440 33.25 12.85 29.24
CA GLU A 440 31.81 13.09 29.47
C GLU A 440 31.07 13.52 28.19
N ALA A 441 31.71 14.28 27.30
CA ALA A 441 31.12 14.66 26.01
C ALA A 441 30.97 13.46 25.06
N GLU A 442 31.97 12.56 25.02
CA GLU A 442 31.88 11.30 24.29
C GLU A 442 30.76 10.40 24.85
N ASP A 443 30.68 10.30 26.17
CA ASP A 443 29.66 9.52 26.88
C ASP A 443 28.24 10.06 26.65
N LEU A 444 28.08 11.39 26.65
CA LEU A 444 26.82 12.07 26.29
C LEU A 444 26.48 11.87 24.81
N ALA A 445 27.46 11.91 23.91
CA ALA A 445 27.24 11.66 22.49
C ALA A 445 26.79 10.22 22.22
N LEU A 446 27.37 9.24 22.93
CA LEU A 446 26.96 7.84 22.88
C LEU A 446 25.53 7.66 23.40
N LYS A 447 25.22 8.20 24.58
CA LYS A 447 23.86 8.15 25.17
C LYS A 447 22.82 8.87 24.30
N ALA A 448 23.17 9.99 23.67
CA ALA A 448 22.30 10.69 22.73
C ALA A 448 22.01 9.83 21.50
N ARG A 449 23.01 9.14 20.96
CA ARG A 449 22.86 8.23 19.82
C ARG A 449 22.05 6.99 20.17
N GLU A 450 22.21 6.44 21.37
CA GLU A 450 21.37 5.35 21.89
C GLU A 450 19.92 5.79 22.04
N ARG A 451 19.66 6.97 22.63
CA ARG A 451 18.30 7.53 22.73
C ARG A 451 17.69 7.84 21.37
N GLU A 452 18.47 8.31 20.41
CA GLU A 452 17.98 8.54 19.04
C GLU A 452 17.63 7.22 18.34
N ASN A 453 18.44 6.18 18.54
CA ASN A 453 18.14 4.83 18.05
C ASN A 453 16.92 4.22 18.74
N GLU A 454 16.74 4.47 20.05
CA GLU A 454 15.59 4.02 20.83
C GLU A 454 14.31 4.76 20.39
N VAL A 455 14.37 6.07 20.14
CA VAL A 455 13.26 6.85 19.56
C VAL A 455 12.93 6.34 18.16
N ARG A 456 13.92 6.04 17.32
CA ARG A 456 13.70 5.46 15.99
C ARG A 456 13.11 4.05 16.05
N GLY A 457 13.52 3.25 17.04
CA GLY A 457 12.97 1.92 17.31
C GLY A 457 11.52 1.99 17.83
N LEU A 458 11.24 2.93 18.74
CA LEU A 458 9.91 3.21 19.28
C LEU A 458 8.97 3.79 18.22
N ASP A 459 9.43 4.65 17.31
CA ASP A 459 8.65 5.12 16.15
C ASP A 459 8.34 3.96 15.19
N GLY A 460 9.27 3.02 15.01
CA GLY A 460 9.02 1.77 14.31
C GLY A 460 7.95 0.90 14.99
N GLN A 461 7.98 0.82 16.33
CA GLN A 461 7.01 0.06 17.13
C GLN A 461 5.64 0.76 17.26
N VAL A 462 5.58 2.09 17.31
CA VAL A 462 4.33 2.88 17.40
C VAL A 462 3.61 2.89 16.05
N ASN A 463 4.34 2.93 14.93
CA ASN A 463 3.75 2.72 13.60
C ASN A 463 3.32 1.26 13.38
N ALA A 464 4.03 0.28 13.95
CA ALA A 464 3.61 -1.13 13.93
C ALA A 464 2.46 -1.45 14.91
N GLY A 465 2.28 -0.64 15.97
CA GLY A 465 1.28 -0.85 17.02
C GLY A 465 -0.07 -0.17 16.76
N ARG A 466 -0.15 0.79 15.83
CA ARG A 466 -1.40 1.51 15.51
C ARG A 466 -2.24 0.86 14.41
N SER A 467 -1.73 -0.16 13.72
CA SER A 467 -2.53 -0.99 12.83
C SER A 467 -2.52 -2.44 13.32
N SER A 468 -3.71 -3.03 13.45
CA SER A 468 -3.88 -4.49 13.57
C SER A 468 -3.40 -5.26 12.31
N ALA A 469 -2.81 -4.55 11.33
CA ALA A 469 -2.45 -4.99 9.99
C ALA A 469 -0.95 -5.30 9.83
N ALA A 470 -0.06 -4.64 10.59
CA ALA A 470 1.38 -4.64 10.34
C ALA A 470 2.17 -5.89 10.80
N ARG A 471 1.53 -7.06 11.00
CA ARG A 471 2.25 -8.30 11.38
C ARG A 471 2.31 -9.36 10.29
N LEU A 472 1.41 -9.31 9.30
CA LEU A 472 1.48 -10.20 8.14
C LEU A 472 2.37 -9.57 7.07
N SER A 473 2.93 -10.39 6.18
CA SER A 473 3.53 -9.86 4.96
C SER A 473 2.48 -9.11 4.12
N SER A 474 2.88 -8.04 3.44
CA SER A 474 2.02 -7.23 2.56
C SER A 474 1.25 -8.09 1.56
N ASP A 475 1.89 -9.15 1.06
CA ASP A 475 1.31 -10.06 0.08
C ASP A 475 0.18 -10.89 0.70
N THR A 476 0.36 -11.37 1.94
CA THR A 476 -0.63 -12.20 2.66
C THR A 476 -1.81 -11.35 3.14
N GLU A 477 -1.55 -10.12 3.56
CA GLU A 477 -2.61 -9.18 3.92
C GLU A 477 -3.47 -8.80 2.71
N ALA A 478 -2.85 -8.42 1.59
CA ALA A 478 -3.56 -8.10 0.36
C ALA A 478 -4.36 -9.31 -0.16
N PHE A 479 -3.82 -10.53 -0.03
CA PHE A 479 -4.54 -11.74 -0.40
C PHE A 479 -5.74 -12.01 0.52
N ARG A 480 -5.58 -11.83 1.84
CA ARG A 480 -6.67 -11.93 2.82
C ARG A 480 -7.78 -10.91 2.53
N GLU A 481 -7.44 -9.68 2.17
CA GLU A 481 -8.42 -8.65 1.82
C GLU A 481 -9.22 -9.02 0.56
N GLU A 482 -8.56 -9.53 -0.48
CA GLU A 482 -9.23 -9.98 -1.70
C GLU A 482 -10.14 -11.20 -1.45
N LEU A 483 -9.74 -12.13 -0.58
CA LEU A 483 -10.61 -13.21 -0.12
C LEU A 483 -11.84 -12.67 0.63
N GLY A 484 -11.63 -11.68 1.51
CA GLY A 484 -12.72 -11.00 2.22
C GLY A 484 -13.73 -10.34 1.28
N ARG A 485 -13.28 -9.71 0.19
CA ARG A 485 -14.17 -9.15 -0.85
C ARG A 485 -15.03 -10.20 -1.57
N LEU A 486 -14.57 -11.45 -1.61
CA LEU A 486 -15.33 -12.59 -2.15
C LEU A 486 -16.24 -13.25 -1.11
N GLY A 487 -16.30 -12.71 0.11
CA GLY A 487 -17.05 -13.29 1.24
C GLY A 487 -16.39 -14.55 1.80
N ILE A 488 -15.08 -14.70 1.66
CA ILE A 488 -14.31 -15.83 2.16
C ILE A 488 -13.50 -15.36 3.37
N GLU A 489 -13.86 -15.83 4.56
CA GLU A 489 -13.07 -15.58 5.77
C GLU A 489 -11.82 -16.46 5.77
N ALA A 490 -10.67 -15.83 5.97
CA ALA A 490 -9.37 -16.50 5.97
C ALA A 490 -8.56 -16.08 7.20
N ALA A 491 -8.24 -17.05 8.06
CA ALA A 491 -7.49 -16.82 9.29
C ALA A 491 -6.05 -17.36 9.15
N PRO A 492 -5.01 -16.54 9.39
CA PRO A 492 -3.63 -17.02 9.33
C PRO A 492 -3.30 -17.93 10.53
N ILE A 493 -2.42 -18.91 10.32
CA ILE A 493 -1.99 -19.86 11.35
C ILE A 493 -1.46 -19.16 12.61
N CYS A 494 -0.75 -18.03 12.47
CA CYS A 494 -0.24 -17.29 13.62
C CYS A 494 -1.30 -16.63 14.51
N GLU A 495 -2.54 -16.52 14.02
CA GLU A 495 -3.68 -16.09 14.83
C GLU A 495 -4.38 -17.28 15.52
N LEU A 496 -4.26 -18.49 14.96
CA LEU A 496 -4.96 -19.72 15.38
C LEU A 496 -4.15 -20.63 16.32
N ALA A 497 -2.84 -20.49 16.36
CA ALA A 497 -1.96 -21.35 17.16
C ALA A 497 -0.92 -20.54 17.94
N GLU A 498 -0.61 -20.99 19.16
CA GLU A 498 0.24 -20.32 20.13
C GLU A 498 1.35 -21.24 20.65
N ILE A 499 2.59 -20.75 20.66
CA ILE A 499 3.71 -21.47 21.29
C ILE A 499 3.75 -21.10 22.78
N VAL A 500 3.55 -22.11 23.62
CA VAL A 500 3.36 -21.98 25.07
C VAL A 500 4.64 -21.57 25.80
N ASP A 501 5.79 -22.15 25.39
CA ASP A 501 7.10 -21.86 25.96
C ASP A 501 7.86 -20.85 25.07
N PRO A 502 8.06 -19.60 25.53
CA PRO A 502 8.74 -18.57 24.76
C PRO A 502 10.17 -18.90 24.36
N LYS A 503 10.85 -19.79 25.11
CA LYS A 503 12.21 -20.23 24.81
C LYS A 503 12.31 -20.90 23.44
N TRP A 504 11.24 -21.55 22.99
CA TRP A 504 11.18 -22.29 21.72
C TRP A 504 10.64 -21.46 20.55
N GLY A 505 10.13 -20.25 20.81
CA GLY A 505 9.56 -19.35 19.81
C GLY A 505 10.47 -19.15 18.59
N PRO A 506 11.73 -18.67 18.75
CA PRO A 506 12.64 -18.43 17.64
C PRO A 506 12.93 -19.68 16.80
N ALA A 507 13.01 -20.84 17.44
CA ALA A 507 13.35 -22.10 16.79
C ALA A 507 12.17 -22.66 15.98
N LEU A 508 10.98 -22.70 16.58
CA LEU A 508 9.78 -23.26 15.95
C LEU A 508 9.21 -22.33 14.87
N GLU A 509 9.13 -21.01 15.13
CA GLU A 509 8.67 -20.05 14.12
C GLU A 509 9.69 -19.87 13.00
N GLY A 510 10.97 -20.03 13.31
CA GLY A 510 12.03 -20.15 12.32
C GLY A 510 11.76 -21.33 11.39
N LEU A 511 11.59 -22.52 11.95
CA LEU A 511 11.37 -23.75 11.19
C LEU A 511 10.11 -23.69 10.31
N LEU A 512 9.04 -23.05 10.79
CA LEU A 512 7.84 -22.79 10.01
C LEU A 512 8.07 -21.78 8.88
N GLY A 513 8.94 -20.79 9.09
CA GLY A 513 9.20 -19.74 8.13
C GLY A 513 7.90 -19.07 7.69
N ARG A 514 7.63 -19.03 6.38
CA ARG A 514 6.39 -18.44 5.83
C ARG A 514 5.12 -19.25 6.12
N ALA A 515 5.24 -20.51 6.52
CA ALA A 515 4.08 -21.36 6.83
C ALA A 515 3.29 -20.85 8.05
N ARG A 516 3.88 -20.02 8.92
CA ARG A 516 3.17 -19.36 10.03
C ARG A 516 2.11 -18.34 9.56
N GLU A 517 2.25 -17.82 8.34
CA GLU A 517 1.31 -16.90 7.71
C GLU A 517 0.33 -17.62 6.77
N ALA A 518 0.36 -18.97 6.71
CA ALA A 518 -0.55 -19.72 5.87
C ALA A 518 -2.01 -19.46 6.28
N LEU A 519 -2.88 -19.26 5.31
CA LEU A 519 -4.29 -18.95 5.53
C LEU A 519 -5.12 -20.23 5.59
N VAL A 520 -5.89 -20.36 6.66
CA VAL A 520 -6.92 -21.38 6.87
C VAL A 520 -8.25 -20.83 6.39
N VAL A 521 -8.96 -21.63 5.60
CA VAL A 521 -10.23 -21.28 4.96
C VAL A 521 -11.17 -22.47 5.06
N GLU A 522 -12.47 -22.23 5.21
CA GLU A 522 -13.48 -23.28 5.24
C GLU A 522 -13.36 -24.24 4.04
N PRO A 523 -13.50 -25.57 4.23
CA PRO A 523 -13.33 -26.57 3.16
C PRO A 523 -14.16 -26.29 1.91
N ASP A 524 -15.41 -25.86 2.09
CA ASP A 524 -16.36 -25.55 1.00
C ASP A 524 -15.97 -24.32 0.17
N ARG A 525 -15.03 -23.52 0.68
CA ARG A 525 -14.53 -22.29 0.04
C ARG A 525 -13.08 -22.42 -0.44
N LEU A 526 -12.40 -23.52 -0.12
CA LEU A 526 -10.99 -23.73 -0.44
C LEU A 526 -10.72 -23.69 -1.95
N ASP A 527 -11.55 -24.35 -2.77
CA ASP A 527 -11.37 -24.37 -4.23
C ASP A 527 -11.49 -22.98 -4.85
N ARG A 528 -12.39 -22.14 -4.30
CA ARG A 528 -12.55 -20.75 -4.72
C ARG A 528 -11.35 -19.89 -4.30
N ALA A 529 -10.84 -20.09 -3.09
CA ALA A 529 -9.64 -19.40 -2.61
C ALA A 529 -8.40 -19.80 -3.42
N PHE A 530 -8.27 -21.08 -3.78
CA PHE A 530 -7.18 -21.60 -4.60
C PHE A 530 -7.25 -21.08 -6.05
N ALA A 531 -8.44 -21.05 -6.65
CA ALA A 531 -8.65 -20.45 -7.97
C ALA A 531 -8.27 -18.95 -8.00
N LEU A 532 -8.55 -18.20 -6.93
CA LEU A 532 -8.10 -16.82 -6.81
C LEU A 532 -6.56 -16.72 -6.77
N LEU A 533 -5.91 -17.55 -5.94
CA LEU A 533 -4.46 -17.61 -5.84
C LEU A 533 -3.82 -17.94 -7.20
N GLU A 534 -4.41 -18.86 -7.97
CA GLU A 534 -3.94 -19.26 -9.30
C GLU A 534 -4.12 -18.14 -10.35
N SER A 535 -5.30 -17.50 -10.38
CA SER A 535 -5.61 -16.41 -11.31
C SER A 535 -4.69 -15.20 -11.15
N ARG A 536 -4.18 -14.97 -9.92
CA ARG A 536 -3.28 -13.86 -9.57
C ARG A 536 -1.93 -14.35 -9.07
N LYS A 537 -1.43 -15.45 -9.65
CA LYS A 537 -0.16 -16.07 -9.25
C LYS A 537 1.03 -15.10 -9.19
N ASN A 538 1.12 -14.12 -10.10
CA ASN A 538 2.23 -13.16 -10.12
C ASN A 538 2.21 -12.21 -8.91
N GLN A 539 1.04 -11.96 -8.33
CA GLN A 539 0.86 -11.07 -7.18
C GLN A 539 0.97 -11.83 -5.86
N PHE A 540 0.44 -13.05 -5.78
CA PHE A 540 0.28 -13.79 -4.53
C PHE A 540 1.10 -15.08 -4.44
N PHE A 541 2.11 -15.29 -5.30
CA PHE A 541 2.95 -16.51 -5.32
C PHE A 541 3.60 -16.89 -3.97
N ARG A 542 3.67 -15.94 -3.04
CA ARG A 542 4.28 -16.09 -1.72
C ARG A 542 3.29 -16.52 -0.63
N CYS A 543 1.99 -16.46 -0.92
CA CYS A 543 0.93 -16.84 0.01
C CYS A 543 0.74 -18.35 0.03
N LEU A 544 0.39 -18.89 1.20
CA LEU A 544 0.14 -20.31 1.39
C LEU A 544 -1.31 -20.51 1.84
N LEU A 545 -2.01 -21.46 1.23
CA LEU A 545 -3.32 -21.91 1.66
C LEU A 545 -3.20 -23.28 2.32
N VAL A 546 -3.84 -23.44 3.47
CA VAL A 546 -3.95 -24.74 4.14
C VAL A 546 -5.00 -25.57 3.40
N LYS A 547 -4.63 -26.81 3.02
CA LYS A 547 -5.54 -27.75 2.36
C LYS A 547 -6.53 -28.34 3.36
N THR A 548 -7.56 -27.56 3.69
CA THR A 548 -8.56 -27.94 4.70
C THR A 548 -9.35 -29.21 4.33
N THR A 549 -9.44 -29.55 3.04
CA THR A 549 -10.01 -30.79 2.51
C THR A 549 -9.22 -32.06 2.88
N ASP A 550 -7.88 -31.97 2.97
CA ASP A 550 -7.01 -33.11 3.32
C ASP A 550 -6.84 -33.27 4.84
N THR A 551 -6.90 -32.16 5.58
CA THR A 551 -6.77 -32.17 7.05
C THR A 551 -7.92 -32.89 7.75
N ALA A 552 -9.15 -32.84 7.20
CA ALA A 552 -10.30 -33.57 7.75
C ALA A 552 -10.15 -35.10 7.70
N ARG A 553 -9.25 -35.63 6.85
CA ARG A 553 -8.98 -37.07 6.70
C ARG A 553 -7.77 -37.56 7.50
N ARG A 554 -6.91 -36.65 7.96
CA ARG A 554 -5.72 -36.96 8.73
C ARG A 554 -6.01 -36.64 10.20
N ALA A 555 -6.47 -37.64 10.95
CA ALA A 555 -6.52 -37.52 12.41
C ALA A 555 -5.13 -37.12 12.93
N ALA A 556 -5.07 -36.03 13.70
CA ALA A 556 -3.85 -35.56 14.33
C ALA A 556 -3.29 -36.69 15.21
N ARG A 557 -2.14 -37.25 14.83
CA ARG A 557 -1.37 -38.07 15.76
C ARG A 557 -0.66 -37.11 16.69
N ARG A 558 -1.17 -36.97 17.91
CA ARG A 558 -0.42 -36.39 19.02
C ARG A 558 0.81 -37.27 19.24
N PHE A 559 1.96 -36.81 18.80
CA PHE A 559 3.23 -37.32 19.29
C PHE A 559 3.56 -36.45 20.48
N ASP A 560 3.22 -36.92 21.69
CA ASP A 560 3.36 -36.15 22.93
C ASP A 560 4.82 -35.75 23.24
N ASP A 561 5.81 -36.38 22.58
CA ASP A 561 7.25 -36.12 22.76
C ASP A 561 7.86 -35.13 21.73
N GLY A 562 7.05 -34.43 20.92
CA GLY A 562 7.53 -33.56 19.83
C GLY A 562 7.16 -32.07 19.96
N PRO A 563 7.59 -31.22 19.02
CA PRO A 563 7.28 -29.78 18.96
C PRO A 563 5.79 -29.42 19.02
N MET A 564 4.90 -30.34 18.63
CA MET A 564 3.45 -30.15 18.74
C MET A 564 2.96 -30.09 20.18
N GLY A 565 3.67 -30.69 21.15
CA GLY A 565 3.36 -30.57 22.57
C GLY A 565 3.63 -29.17 23.14
N LEU A 566 4.35 -28.31 22.41
CA LEU A 566 4.63 -26.93 22.79
C LEU A 566 3.70 -25.90 22.12
N ILE A 567 2.72 -26.36 21.34
CA ILE A 567 1.79 -25.51 20.58
C ILE A 567 0.34 -25.79 21.02
N GLU A 568 -0.35 -24.75 21.46
CA GLU A 568 -1.79 -24.76 21.74
C GLU A 568 -2.57 -24.20 20.55
N THR A 569 -3.64 -24.86 20.12
CA THR A 569 -4.53 -24.38 19.05
C THR A 569 -5.94 -24.94 19.23
N ASP A 570 -6.95 -24.12 18.92
CA ASP A 570 -8.36 -24.52 18.97
C ASP A 570 -8.91 -24.93 17.59
N SER A 571 -8.07 -24.93 16.55
CA SER A 571 -8.46 -25.25 15.17
C SER A 571 -7.85 -26.56 14.71
N ASP A 572 -8.71 -27.56 14.46
CA ASP A 572 -8.32 -28.87 13.92
C ASP A 572 -7.50 -28.76 12.62
N HIS A 573 -7.82 -27.77 11.79
CA HIS A 573 -7.11 -27.49 10.53
C HIS A 573 -5.70 -26.92 10.77
N ALA A 574 -5.56 -26.02 11.75
CA ALA A 574 -4.25 -25.49 12.12
C ALA A 574 -3.38 -26.56 12.77
N GLU A 575 -3.96 -27.39 13.65
CA GLU A 575 -3.28 -28.51 14.30
C GLU A 575 -2.75 -29.51 13.25
N ALA A 576 -3.60 -29.96 12.33
CA ALA A 576 -3.21 -30.93 11.30
C ALA A 576 -2.13 -30.38 10.35
N PHE A 577 -2.19 -29.08 10.02
CA PHE A 577 -1.18 -28.42 9.18
C PHE A 577 0.17 -28.29 9.89
N LEU A 578 0.16 -27.88 11.16
CA LEU A 578 1.36 -27.76 11.98
C LEU A 578 1.96 -29.14 12.26
N ALA A 579 1.15 -30.15 12.58
CA ALA A 579 1.59 -31.53 12.74
C ALA A 579 2.25 -32.09 11.48
N ALA A 580 1.74 -31.77 10.29
CA ALA A 580 2.36 -32.18 9.03
C ALA A 580 3.73 -31.52 8.77
N ARG A 581 3.97 -30.33 9.33
CA ARG A 581 5.22 -29.55 9.14
C ARG A 581 6.26 -29.84 10.22
N LEU A 582 5.81 -29.94 11.47
CA LEU A 582 6.64 -30.04 12.67
C LEU A 582 6.69 -31.43 13.27
N GLY A 583 5.68 -32.29 13.03
CA GLY A 583 5.56 -33.60 13.67
C GLY A 583 6.61 -34.64 13.28
N GLY A 584 7.52 -34.31 12.35
CA GLY A 584 8.68 -35.15 12.03
C GLY A 584 9.98 -34.67 12.68
N TYR A 585 9.95 -33.66 13.54
CA TYR A 585 11.10 -33.16 14.28
C TYR A 585 10.99 -33.52 15.76
N ASP A 586 12.10 -33.86 16.38
CA ASP A 586 12.23 -34.04 17.83
C ASP A 586 12.78 -32.76 18.50
N LEU A 587 12.56 -32.61 19.80
CA LEU A 587 13.09 -31.49 20.59
C LEU A 587 14.44 -31.86 21.18
N ALA A 588 15.51 -31.18 20.75
CA ALA A 588 16.85 -31.35 21.31
C ALA A 588 17.06 -30.39 22.49
N PRO A 589 17.56 -30.85 23.66
CA PRO A 589 17.77 -29.97 24.81
C PRO A 589 18.81 -28.87 24.55
N ASP A 590 19.82 -29.16 23.72
CA ASP A 590 20.90 -28.27 23.32
C ASP A 590 21.43 -28.57 21.90
N ASP A 591 22.36 -27.73 21.43
CA ASP A 591 22.97 -27.88 20.10
C ASP A 591 23.86 -29.12 19.98
N ALA A 592 24.38 -29.64 21.10
CA ALA A 592 25.26 -30.79 21.10
C ALA A 592 24.47 -32.09 20.84
N ALA A 593 23.27 -32.18 21.39
CA ALA A 593 22.35 -33.29 21.21
C ALA A 593 21.92 -33.49 19.75
N LEU A 594 21.89 -32.41 18.94
CA LEU A 594 21.57 -32.48 17.51
C LEU A 594 22.47 -33.42 16.71
N ARG A 595 23.69 -33.73 17.21
CA ARG A 595 24.65 -34.63 16.53
C ARG A 595 24.21 -36.09 16.48
N ASN A 596 23.41 -36.51 17.45
CA ASN A 596 22.99 -37.90 17.61
C ASN A 596 21.53 -38.09 17.22
N MET A 597 20.86 -37.04 16.74
CA MET A 597 19.44 -37.05 16.36
C MET A 597 19.31 -36.92 14.84
N SER A 598 18.36 -37.64 14.26
CA SER A 598 18.18 -37.68 12.80
C SER A 598 17.43 -36.44 12.29
N ARG A 599 16.39 -36.01 13.00
CA ARG A 599 15.59 -34.84 12.64
C ARG A 599 15.11 -34.13 13.91
N ALA A 600 15.79 -33.07 14.31
CA ALA A 600 15.53 -32.40 15.58
C ALA A 600 15.82 -30.89 15.51
N VAL A 601 15.24 -30.13 16.44
CA VAL A 601 15.44 -28.69 16.58
C VAL A 601 15.86 -28.34 18.01
N ALA A 602 16.84 -27.44 18.15
CA ALA A 602 17.30 -26.92 19.44
C ALA A 602 16.78 -25.49 19.68
N PRO A 603 16.69 -25.02 20.94
CA PRO A 603 16.20 -23.68 21.28
C PRO A 603 17.00 -22.53 20.63
N SER A 604 18.25 -22.79 20.25
CA SER A 604 19.12 -21.83 19.55
C SER A 604 18.65 -21.48 18.12
N GLY A 605 17.69 -22.24 17.57
CA GLY A 605 17.26 -22.14 16.17
C GLY A 605 18.11 -22.97 15.19
N ARG A 606 19.03 -23.79 15.70
CA ARG A 606 19.71 -24.84 14.91
C ARG A 606 18.80 -26.07 14.79
N SER A 607 18.75 -26.65 13.60
CA SER A 607 18.04 -27.90 13.36
C SER A 607 18.85 -28.85 12.50
N THR A 608 18.60 -30.14 12.68
CA THR A 608 19.13 -31.22 11.85
C THR A 608 18.00 -31.87 11.06
N SER A 609 18.25 -32.24 9.81
CA SER A 609 17.32 -33.04 9.01
C SER A 609 18.10 -34.00 8.11
N GLY A 610 18.18 -35.26 8.51
CA GLY A 610 18.96 -36.28 7.81
C GLY A 610 20.45 -35.98 7.91
N MET A 611 21.09 -35.69 6.77
CA MET A 611 22.55 -35.47 6.67
C MET A 611 22.95 -33.99 6.69
N ALA A 612 22.03 -33.07 7.01
CA ALA A 612 22.28 -31.63 6.93
C ALA A 612 21.91 -30.91 8.24
N TYR A 613 22.78 -30.00 8.67
CA TYR A 613 22.46 -28.99 9.67
C TYR A 613 21.98 -27.72 8.97
N SER A 614 20.97 -27.08 9.55
CA SER A 614 20.50 -25.77 9.13
C SER A 614 20.38 -24.84 10.33
N VAL A 615 20.65 -23.56 10.10
CA VAL A 615 20.45 -22.50 11.08
C VAL A 615 19.36 -21.62 10.53
N VAL A 616 18.28 -21.47 11.30
CA VAL A 616 17.19 -20.62 10.85
C VAL A 616 17.50 -19.17 11.17
N ARG A 617 17.23 -18.28 10.19
CA ARG A 617 17.35 -16.84 10.39
C ARG A 617 16.36 -16.38 11.47
N PRO A 618 16.74 -15.47 12.38
CA PRO A 618 15.80 -14.86 13.31
C PRO A 618 14.63 -14.23 12.55
N VAL A 619 13.41 -14.63 12.91
CA VAL A 619 12.16 -14.10 12.36
C VAL A 619 11.42 -13.34 13.45
N PRO A 620 10.66 -12.28 13.10
CA PRO A 620 9.78 -11.62 14.07
C PRO A 620 8.76 -12.64 14.58
N LEU A 621 8.64 -12.76 15.90
CA LEU A 621 7.77 -13.74 16.56
C LEU A 621 6.31 -13.32 16.43
N MET A 622 5.46 -14.22 15.95
CA MET A 622 4.04 -14.01 15.68
C MET A 622 3.15 -14.98 16.46
N MET A 623 3.66 -16.16 16.82
CA MET A 623 2.94 -17.25 17.49
C MET A 623 3.32 -17.39 18.97
N THR A 624 4.41 -16.77 19.40
CA THR A 624 4.97 -16.96 20.74
C THR A 624 4.17 -16.24 21.83
N ARG A 625 3.82 -16.96 22.92
CA ARG A 625 3.11 -16.44 24.09
C ARG A 625 3.77 -15.17 24.65
N GLY A 626 2.96 -14.13 24.92
CA GLY A 626 3.43 -12.83 25.40
C GLY A 626 3.96 -11.87 24.32
N GLN A 627 4.18 -12.34 23.09
CA GLN A 627 4.45 -11.49 21.92
C GLN A 627 3.30 -11.50 20.91
N ARG A 628 2.13 -12.06 21.28
CA ARG A 628 0.93 -12.16 20.45
C ARG A 628 0.34 -10.77 20.13
N GLY A 629 -0.18 -10.60 18.92
CA GLY A 629 -1.12 -9.51 18.59
C GLY A 629 -2.52 -9.87 19.08
N PRO A 630 -3.54 -9.03 18.88
CA PRO A 630 -4.90 -9.37 19.29
C PRO A 630 -5.35 -10.66 18.57
N THR A 631 -5.68 -11.68 19.36
CA THR A 631 -6.36 -12.92 18.96
C THR A 631 -7.72 -12.63 18.35
N ALA A 632 -8.30 -13.59 17.61
CA ALA A 632 -9.66 -13.48 17.08
C ALA A 632 -10.70 -13.15 18.16
N GLU A 633 -10.51 -13.66 19.38
CA GLU A 633 -11.37 -13.36 20.52
C GLU A 633 -11.16 -11.91 21.03
N THR A 634 -9.93 -11.43 21.14
CA THR A 634 -9.67 -10.01 21.43
C THR A 634 -10.16 -9.08 20.31
N ARG A 635 -10.16 -9.49 19.03
CA ARG A 635 -10.75 -8.70 17.94
C ARG A 635 -12.27 -8.61 18.07
N ARG A 636 -12.96 -9.73 18.33
CA ARG A 636 -14.41 -9.72 18.61
C ARG A 636 -14.75 -8.81 19.79
N ARG A 637 -14.00 -8.90 20.89
CA ARG A 637 -14.19 -8.01 22.05
C ARG A 637 -13.88 -6.54 21.77
N LEU A 638 -12.98 -6.23 20.84
CA LEU A 638 -12.62 -4.85 20.46
C LEU A 638 -13.61 -4.26 19.46
N ASP A 639 -14.20 -5.09 18.60
CA ASP A 639 -15.27 -4.72 17.66
C ASP A 639 -16.63 -4.59 18.38
N GLU A 640 -16.87 -5.37 19.44
CA GLU A 640 -18.04 -5.20 20.35
C GLU A 640 -17.92 -3.97 21.26
N ALA A 641 -16.70 -3.45 21.46
CA ALA A 641 -16.44 -2.26 22.28
C ALA A 641 -16.41 -0.94 21.47
N ARG A 642 -16.59 -1.00 20.15
CA ARG A 642 -16.72 0.13 19.24
C ARG A 642 -18.16 0.28 18.77
#